data_AF-A0A2V7XT81-F1
#
_entry.id   AF-A0A2V7XT81-F1
#
_cell.length_a   1.000
_cell.length_b   1.000
_cell.length_c   1.000
_cell.angle_alpha   90.00
_cell.angle_beta   90.00
_cell.angle_gamma   90.00
#
_symmetry.space_group_name_H-M   'P 1'
#
loop_
_entity.id
_entity.type
_entity.pdbx_description
1 polymer ?
#
loop_
_entity_poly.entity_id
_entity_poly.type
_entity_poly.pdbx_seq_one_letter_code
_entity_poly.pdbx_strand_id
1 'polypeptide(L)'
;MHDLMSPARAAAALILLLAPAAARAQPEPVSPVPKASVRKVRVAAGPEYRASGLHRFLLGPNYRRLWTTPIDVEVLDVKRLAGGLRAEKRGGGKQTKSLRFEGEDGREFKVRSVDKDPEAALPPEYRDTFVRWVAQDQISAGLPAGPMVVDRLMEALGLLWVPHKFVVIPDDPALGKFRKEFAGMLGILEEVPRVKDPVTAGFENVEKIYNSEAVWLEGVDAGEVRVDPRAYLRARLLDMFIGDWDRHQLQFKWARVKGNPLLQPIAEDRDQAFAKFDGALLAVARMGQSRFVNFEDKYPPVFGLNWAGRFMDRRFLGELDRAAWDEEVRKVQETLPDSVLHEAVRRMPPEYDEIIGPKMVQALRARREKLPELARQYYEAMAREAEVWGTDGPDVADIQRNDDRSLEVRVAPVKEDGTAGEPFFHRIYRPGETREVRLYLQGGDDRAVSHGRADLSPIEVRVIGDGGNDVVDDSAGGGTHFYDAEGHNRMVKGPGSAYNDGFFVPSVDYVGDSFMDWGGSTGPALWVEALPDEGVLIGARLQKTAFGFRKDPYRYQQSIGAAYATTLGGWRFEYLGDFLRTNSHKRTEVLLRASDVELIRFQGFGNETSAPLGDEFYRTGQRQYLFRPRFRYGLEHLDFWVGPSLKFTHTPVRSDTFLAANPQYGVKDFGEVGIGTAMRWDARNHVTAANRGALLARRSGARIRSTRPLSSAGRTACAA
;
A
#
# COMPACT_ATOMS: atom_id res chain seq x y z
N MET A 1 2.00 17.34 5.30
CA MET A 1 2.09 15.88 5.03
C MET A 1 1.27 15.05 6.03
N HIS A 2 0.07 15.50 6.47
CA HIS A 2 -0.76 14.75 7.43
C HIS A 2 -2.24 14.60 7.05
N ASP A 3 -2.62 14.91 5.80
CA ASP A 3 -4.03 14.78 5.37
C ASP A 3 -4.45 13.35 4.94
N LEU A 4 -3.58 12.36 5.10
CA LEU A 4 -3.96 10.94 4.98
C LEU A 4 -4.92 10.48 6.09
N MET A 5 -5.22 11.32 7.09
CA MET A 5 -6.11 11.00 8.22
C MET A 5 -7.59 11.41 8.02
N SER A 6 -7.97 11.95 6.86
CA SER A 6 -9.35 12.42 6.62
C SER A 6 -10.42 11.30 6.63
N PRO A 7 -10.27 10.15 5.92
CA PRO A 7 -11.33 9.13 5.87
C PRO A 7 -11.50 8.39 7.20
N ALA A 8 -10.43 8.24 8.00
CA ALA A 8 -10.49 7.61 9.31
C ALA A 8 -11.32 8.43 10.32
N ARG A 9 -11.24 9.78 10.26
CA ARG A 9 -12.05 10.67 11.09
C ARG A 9 -13.51 10.71 10.66
N ALA A 10 -13.78 10.70 9.36
CA ALA A 10 -15.14 10.61 8.83
C ALA A 10 -15.81 9.26 9.19
N ALA A 11 -15.07 8.16 9.10
CA ALA A 11 -15.52 6.85 9.56
C ALA A 11 -15.81 6.84 11.07
N ALA A 12 -14.92 7.39 11.90
CA ALA A 12 -15.12 7.50 13.34
C ALA A 12 -16.36 8.34 13.72
N ALA A 13 -16.62 9.45 13.02
CA ALA A 13 -17.79 10.30 13.25
C ALA A 13 -19.10 9.62 12.84
N LEU A 14 -19.11 8.89 11.71
CA LEU A 14 -20.29 8.13 11.26
C LEU A 14 -20.63 6.97 12.21
N ILE A 15 -19.62 6.36 12.85
CA ILE A 15 -19.78 5.27 13.83
C ILE A 15 -20.35 5.77 15.15
N LEU A 16 -19.90 6.93 15.66
CA LEU A 16 -20.43 7.53 16.89
C LEU A 16 -21.92 7.91 16.77
N LEU A 17 -22.39 8.24 15.57
CA LEU A 17 -23.78 8.57 15.29
C LEU A 17 -24.69 7.33 15.12
N LEU A 18 -24.12 6.16 14.87
CA LEU A 18 -24.87 4.96 14.48
C LEU A 18 -24.75 3.79 15.46
N ALA A 19 -23.96 3.89 16.54
CA ALA A 19 -23.78 2.80 17.48
C ALA A 19 -25.08 2.50 18.25
N PRO A 20 -25.77 1.37 17.98
CA PRO A 20 -26.63 0.80 19.00
C PRO A 20 -25.72 0.13 20.02
N ALA A 21 -26.09 0.14 21.30
CA ALA A 21 -25.48 -0.72 22.28
C ALA A 21 -25.57 -2.17 21.77
N ALA A 22 -24.46 -2.71 21.26
CA ALA A 22 -24.37 -4.10 20.86
C ALA A 22 -24.53 -4.92 22.12
N ALA A 23 -25.74 -5.43 22.35
CA ALA A 23 -25.99 -6.43 23.37
C ALA A 23 -25.02 -7.59 23.11
N ARG A 24 -24.07 -7.78 24.03
CA ARG A 24 -23.20 -8.96 24.04
C ARG A 24 -24.11 -10.17 24.15
N ALA A 25 -24.35 -10.86 23.04
CA ALA A 25 -24.87 -12.21 23.10
C ALA A 25 -23.85 -13.03 23.89
N GLN A 26 -24.30 -13.67 24.98
CA GLN A 26 -23.45 -14.59 25.72
C GLN A 26 -22.97 -15.70 24.76
N PRO A 27 -21.68 -16.05 24.76
CA PRO A 27 -21.22 -17.20 24.00
C PRO A 27 -21.98 -18.44 24.49
N GLU A 28 -22.54 -19.21 23.56
CA GLU A 28 -23.02 -20.56 23.86
C GLU A 28 -21.85 -21.38 24.46
N PRO A 29 -22.14 -22.31 25.39
CA PRO A 29 -21.11 -23.04 26.10
C PRO A 29 -20.15 -23.73 25.11
N VAL A 30 -18.86 -23.41 25.25
CA VAL A 30 -17.77 -24.06 24.54
C VAL A 30 -17.93 -25.57 24.71
N SER A 31 -17.97 -26.31 23.60
CA SER A 31 -17.98 -27.77 23.67
C SER A 31 -16.85 -28.24 24.60
N PRO A 32 -17.09 -29.23 25.48
CA PRO A 32 -16.08 -29.66 26.43
C PRO A 32 -14.81 -30.04 25.69
N VAL A 33 -13.65 -29.57 26.18
CA VAL A 33 -12.36 -29.80 25.54
C VAL A 33 -12.18 -31.30 25.31
N PRO A 34 -11.96 -31.75 24.06
CA PRO A 34 -11.94 -33.17 23.77
C PRO A 34 -10.72 -33.81 24.43
N LYS A 35 -10.96 -34.92 25.14
CA LYS A 35 -9.88 -35.80 25.61
C LYS A 35 -9.23 -36.48 24.41
N ALA A 36 -7.96 -36.86 24.55
CA ALA A 36 -7.19 -37.56 23.50
C ALA A 36 -7.83 -38.87 22.97
N SER A 37 -8.77 -39.48 23.71
CA SER A 37 -9.50 -40.68 23.27
C SER A 37 -10.61 -40.41 22.24
N VAL A 38 -11.00 -39.14 22.05
CA VAL A 38 -12.03 -38.72 21.10
C VAL A 38 -11.39 -38.60 19.72
N ARG A 39 -11.96 -39.24 18.69
CA ARG A 39 -11.39 -39.19 17.32
C ARG A 39 -11.84 -37.98 16.51
N LYS A 40 -13.09 -37.57 16.67
CA LYS A 40 -13.69 -36.40 16.01
C LYS A 40 -14.52 -35.62 16.99
N VAL A 41 -14.54 -34.30 16.83
CA VAL A 41 -15.35 -33.37 17.62
C VAL A 41 -16.08 -32.43 16.66
N ARG A 42 -17.30 -32.05 17.03
CA ARG A 42 -18.07 -31.06 16.29
C ARG A 42 -17.82 -29.68 16.88
N VAL A 43 -17.26 -28.77 16.09
CA VAL A 43 -16.80 -27.44 16.56
C VAL A 43 -17.07 -26.37 15.51
N ALA A 44 -17.44 -25.16 15.94
CA ALA A 44 -17.52 -23.99 15.07
C ALA A 44 -16.21 -23.18 15.16
N ALA A 45 -15.76 -22.60 14.05
CA ALA A 45 -14.47 -21.90 14.00
C ALA A 45 -14.44 -20.60 14.81
N GLY A 46 -15.58 -19.91 14.92
CA GLY A 46 -15.74 -18.67 15.67
C GLY A 46 -17.22 -18.37 15.92
N PRO A 47 -17.87 -19.06 16.89
CA PRO A 47 -19.28 -18.82 17.22
C PRO A 47 -19.60 -17.37 17.62
N GLU A 48 -18.61 -16.63 18.13
CA GLU A 48 -18.68 -15.20 18.47
C GLU A 48 -18.97 -14.28 17.28
N TYR A 49 -18.73 -14.71 16.05
CA TYR A 49 -18.97 -13.90 14.84
C TYR A 49 -20.43 -13.81 14.41
N ARG A 50 -21.34 -14.42 15.18
CA ARG A 50 -22.80 -14.35 14.98
C ARG A 50 -23.25 -12.88 14.98
N ALA A 51 -23.93 -12.47 13.91
CA ALA A 51 -24.33 -11.08 13.71
C ALA A 51 -25.79 -10.94 13.25
N SER A 52 -26.46 -9.89 13.74
CA SER A 52 -27.84 -9.52 13.37
C SER A 52 -27.87 -8.63 12.11
N GLY A 53 -29.06 -8.20 11.68
CA GLY A 53 -29.26 -7.45 10.42
C GLY A 53 -28.43 -6.17 10.32
N LEU A 54 -28.56 -5.26 11.30
CA LEU A 54 -27.83 -3.98 11.29
C LEU A 54 -26.31 -4.17 11.37
N HIS A 55 -25.85 -5.14 12.17
CA HIS A 55 -24.43 -5.48 12.25
C HIS A 55 -23.89 -5.95 10.88
N ARG A 56 -24.59 -6.86 10.20
CA ARG A 56 -24.22 -7.32 8.85
C ARG A 56 -24.29 -6.23 7.78
N PHE A 57 -25.20 -5.27 7.92
CA PHE A 57 -25.26 -4.12 7.02
C PHE A 57 -24.02 -3.22 7.16
N LEU A 58 -23.60 -2.92 8.40
CA LEU A 58 -22.47 -2.03 8.68
C LEU A 58 -21.11 -2.71 8.42
N LEU A 59 -20.91 -3.93 8.94
CA LEU A 59 -19.62 -4.64 8.96
C LEU A 59 -19.56 -5.86 8.03
N GLY A 60 -20.60 -6.05 7.21
CA GLY A 60 -20.64 -7.06 6.16
C GLY A 60 -21.21 -8.41 6.60
N PRO A 61 -21.91 -9.13 5.69
CA PRO A 61 -22.24 -10.53 5.91
C PRO A 61 -20.98 -11.41 5.97
N ASN A 62 -19.95 -11.07 5.18
CA ASN A 62 -18.66 -11.75 5.10
C ASN A 62 -18.80 -13.29 5.03
N TYR A 63 -17.91 -14.04 5.67
CA TYR A 63 -18.02 -15.50 5.81
C TYR A 63 -18.60 -15.92 7.17
N ARG A 64 -19.23 -15.01 7.94
CA ARG A 64 -19.72 -15.27 9.32
C ARG A 64 -20.58 -16.53 9.45
N ARG A 65 -21.35 -16.87 8.41
CA ARG A 65 -22.15 -18.11 8.38
C ARG A 65 -21.26 -19.36 8.46
N LEU A 66 -20.10 -19.37 7.80
CA LEU A 66 -19.12 -20.46 7.87
C LEU A 66 -18.47 -20.51 9.25
N TRP A 67 -18.06 -19.34 9.78
CA TRP A 67 -17.46 -19.23 11.11
C TRP A 67 -18.36 -19.77 12.24
N THR A 68 -19.68 -19.59 12.10
CA THR A 68 -20.68 -20.02 13.09
C THR A 68 -21.26 -21.40 12.82
N THR A 69 -20.95 -22.05 11.69
CA THR A 69 -21.44 -23.39 11.35
C THR A 69 -20.50 -24.44 11.97
N PRO A 70 -21.01 -25.33 12.86
CA PRO A 70 -20.20 -26.42 13.40
C PRO A 70 -19.85 -27.46 12.32
N ILE A 71 -18.59 -27.84 12.29
CA ILE A 71 -18.01 -28.85 11.39
C ILE A 71 -17.44 -30.01 12.19
N ASP A 72 -17.42 -31.20 11.59
CA ASP A 72 -16.77 -32.37 12.19
C ASP A 72 -15.26 -32.35 11.91
N VAL A 73 -14.46 -32.19 12.96
CA VAL A 73 -12.99 -32.03 12.89
C VAL A 73 -12.30 -33.16 13.64
N GLU A 74 -11.19 -33.65 13.11
CA GLU A 74 -10.36 -34.64 13.79
C GLU A 74 -9.67 -34.04 15.02
N VAL A 75 -9.61 -34.81 16.10
CA VAL A 75 -8.76 -34.46 17.24
C VAL A 75 -7.33 -34.92 16.91
N LEU A 76 -6.35 -34.03 17.10
CA LEU A 76 -4.95 -34.33 16.81
C LEU A 76 -4.48 -35.53 17.65
N ASP A 77 -4.10 -36.62 16.99
CA ASP A 77 -3.55 -37.79 17.66
C ASP A 77 -2.06 -37.58 17.97
N VAL A 78 -1.82 -36.86 19.07
CA VAL A 78 -0.48 -36.51 19.57
C VAL A 78 0.37 -37.75 19.86
N LYS A 79 -0.22 -38.93 20.05
CA LYS A 79 0.53 -40.15 20.39
C LYS A 79 0.93 -40.98 19.18
N ARG A 80 0.19 -40.90 18.07
CA ARG A 80 0.43 -41.75 16.89
C ARG A 80 1.00 -41.00 15.70
N LEU A 81 0.65 -39.72 15.53
CA LEU A 81 1.14 -38.95 14.40
C LEU A 81 2.66 -38.82 14.49
N ALA A 82 3.37 -39.18 13.41
CA ALA A 82 4.83 -39.10 13.31
C ALA A 82 5.60 -39.84 14.44
N GLY A 83 5.06 -40.99 14.87
CA GLY A 83 5.62 -41.79 15.98
C GLY A 83 5.28 -41.28 17.38
N GLY A 84 4.70 -40.09 17.48
CA GLY A 84 4.43 -39.39 18.74
C GLY A 84 4.93 -37.95 18.63
N LEU A 85 4.04 -36.98 18.83
CA LEU A 85 4.33 -35.57 18.76
C LEU A 85 4.72 -35.01 20.14
N ARG A 86 5.86 -34.34 20.20
CA ARG A 86 6.32 -33.55 21.34
C ARG A 86 6.08 -32.07 21.05
N ALA A 87 5.38 -31.38 21.95
CA ALA A 87 5.14 -29.95 21.81
C ALA A 87 6.40 -29.16 22.21
N GLU A 88 7.00 -28.43 21.27
CA GLU A 88 8.30 -27.78 21.46
C GLU A 88 8.19 -26.31 21.87
N LYS A 89 7.49 -25.54 21.02
CA LYS A 89 7.59 -24.10 21.03
C LYS A 89 6.28 -23.45 20.60
N ARG A 90 5.86 -22.47 21.39
CA ARG A 90 4.87 -21.48 20.97
C ARG A 90 5.51 -20.56 19.93
N GLY A 91 4.86 -20.43 18.78
CA GLY A 91 5.21 -19.47 17.74
C GLY A 91 4.01 -18.61 17.34
N GLY A 92 4.13 -18.00 16.16
CA GLY A 92 3.08 -17.19 15.55
C GLY A 92 3.39 -15.71 15.65
N GLY A 93 2.92 -14.94 14.66
CA GLY A 93 3.14 -13.50 14.58
C GLY A 93 2.22 -12.71 15.51
N LYS A 94 2.10 -11.40 15.27
CA LYS A 94 1.28 -10.49 16.08
C LYS A 94 -0.22 -10.85 16.14
N GLN A 95 -0.71 -11.77 15.28
CA GLN A 95 -2.12 -12.13 15.20
C GLN A 95 -2.46 -13.62 15.32
N THR A 96 -1.50 -14.52 15.18
CA THR A 96 -1.77 -15.97 15.13
C THR A 96 -1.10 -16.65 16.32
N LYS A 97 -1.81 -17.51 17.04
CA LYS A 97 -1.20 -18.45 17.99
C LYS A 97 -0.81 -19.71 17.22
N SER A 98 0.42 -20.17 17.38
CA SER A 98 0.83 -21.46 16.80
C SER A 98 1.63 -22.30 17.79
N LEU A 99 1.50 -23.61 17.66
CA LEU A 99 2.28 -24.58 18.41
C LEU A 99 3.06 -25.46 17.44
N ARG A 100 4.37 -25.53 17.62
CA ARG A 100 5.25 -26.44 16.88
C ARG A 100 5.36 -27.77 17.60
N PHE A 101 5.32 -28.84 16.82
CA PHE A 101 5.48 -30.21 17.26
C PHE A 101 6.66 -30.86 16.54
N GLU A 102 7.40 -31.70 17.25
CA GLU A 102 8.43 -32.58 16.72
C GLU A 102 7.96 -34.02 16.88
N GLY A 103 7.98 -34.80 15.80
CA GLY A 103 7.69 -36.22 15.81
C GLY A 103 8.92 -37.04 16.19
N GLU A 104 8.71 -38.22 16.78
CA GLU A 104 9.79 -39.19 17.04
C GLU A 104 10.49 -39.66 15.75
N ASP A 105 9.80 -39.61 14.61
CA ASP A 105 10.37 -39.91 13.29
C ASP A 105 11.20 -38.74 12.68
N GLY A 106 11.33 -37.62 13.40
CA GLY A 106 12.06 -36.42 12.99
C GLY A 106 11.27 -35.46 12.08
N ARG A 107 9.98 -35.70 11.82
CA ARG A 107 9.11 -34.74 11.13
C ARG A 107 8.68 -33.62 12.07
N GLU A 108 8.57 -32.41 11.53
CA GLU A 108 8.08 -31.25 12.27
C GLU A 108 6.70 -30.83 11.76
N PHE A 109 5.82 -30.43 12.67
CA PHE A 109 4.49 -29.91 12.34
C PHE A 109 4.24 -28.59 13.06
N LYS A 110 3.37 -27.76 12.49
CA LYS A 110 2.81 -26.60 13.18
C LYS A 110 1.30 -26.66 13.13
N VAL A 111 0.66 -26.31 14.25
CA VAL A 111 -0.79 -26.08 14.32
C VAL A 111 -1.01 -24.59 14.57
N ARG A 112 -1.65 -23.91 13.63
CA ARG A 112 -1.95 -22.47 13.71
C ARG A 112 -3.42 -22.26 14.02
N SER A 113 -3.75 -21.32 14.91
CA SER A 113 -5.14 -20.99 15.24
C SER A 113 -5.90 -20.55 13.99
N VAL A 114 -7.14 -21.05 13.82
CA VAL A 114 -8.04 -20.59 12.75
C VAL A 114 -8.51 -19.18 13.06
N ASP A 115 -9.07 -18.99 14.27
CA ASP A 115 -9.39 -17.68 14.79
C ASP A 115 -8.11 -16.92 15.20
N LYS A 116 -8.08 -15.62 14.90
CA LYS A 116 -6.92 -14.74 15.04
C LYS A 116 -7.20 -13.68 16.09
N ASP A 117 -6.13 -13.17 16.71
CA ASP A 117 -6.21 -12.12 17.72
C ASP A 117 -5.43 -10.89 17.26
N PRO A 118 -6.10 -9.84 16.73
CA PRO A 118 -5.43 -8.68 16.16
C PRO A 118 -4.86 -7.71 17.20
N GLU A 119 -5.09 -7.93 18.49
CA GLU A 119 -4.75 -6.98 19.55
C GLU A 119 -3.28 -6.54 19.50
N ALA A 120 -2.34 -7.49 19.35
CA ALA A 120 -0.92 -7.16 19.37
C ALA A 120 -0.42 -6.47 18.08
N ALA A 121 -1.20 -6.53 16.98
CA ALA A 121 -0.89 -5.81 15.74
C ALA A 121 -1.37 -4.35 15.77
N LEU A 122 -2.32 -4.01 16.66
CA LEU A 122 -2.79 -2.65 16.80
C LEU A 122 -1.79 -1.79 17.58
N PRO A 123 -1.60 -0.51 17.17
CA PRO A 123 -0.95 0.50 17.99
C PRO A 123 -1.53 0.52 19.42
N PRO A 124 -0.71 0.74 20.47
CA PRO A 124 -1.16 0.74 21.85
C PRO A 124 -2.40 1.63 22.10
N GLU A 125 -2.51 2.75 21.39
CA GLU A 125 -3.63 3.71 21.52
C GLU A 125 -4.97 3.15 21.04
N TYR A 126 -4.97 2.06 20.26
CA TYR A 126 -6.17 1.45 19.69
C TYR A 126 -6.58 0.13 20.36
N ARG A 127 -5.72 -0.48 21.18
CA ARG A 127 -5.96 -1.82 21.78
C ARG A 127 -7.18 -1.86 22.70
N ASP A 128 -7.44 -0.78 23.43
CA ASP A 128 -8.60 -0.68 24.35
C ASP A 128 -9.76 0.12 23.76
N THR A 129 -9.84 0.23 22.44
CA THR A 129 -10.86 1.02 21.75
C THR A 129 -11.79 0.16 20.89
N PHE A 130 -12.87 0.76 20.37
CA PHE A 130 -13.76 0.09 19.42
C PHE A 130 -13.03 -0.41 18.16
N VAL A 131 -11.86 0.15 17.83
CA VAL A 131 -11.03 -0.28 16.70
C VAL A 131 -10.59 -1.73 16.88
N ARG A 132 -10.24 -2.16 18.11
CA ARG A 132 -9.94 -3.57 18.41
C ARG A 132 -11.15 -4.46 18.14
N TRP A 133 -12.32 -4.05 18.58
CA TRP A 133 -13.54 -4.81 18.37
C TRP A 133 -13.87 -4.97 16.88
N VAL A 134 -13.78 -3.88 16.10
CA VAL A 134 -13.93 -3.95 14.64
C VAL A 134 -12.85 -4.85 14.01
N ALA A 135 -11.59 -4.73 14.44
CA ALA A 135 -10.52 -5.57 13.91
C ALA A 135 -10.76 -7.07 14.18
N GLN A 136 -11.17 -7.44 15.41
CA GLN A 136 -11.54 -8.82 15.75
C GLN A 136 -12.71 -9.30 14.90
N ASP A 137 -13.75 -8.47 14.78
CA ASP A 137 -14.94 -8.79 13.99
C ASP A 137 -14.62 -9.05 12.50
N GLN A 138 -13.67 -8.30 11.94
CA GLN A 138 -13.23 -8.45 10.56
C GLN A 138 -12.34 -9.69 10.30
N ILE A 139 -11.97 -10.48 11.32
CA ILE A 139 -11.46 -11.84 11.08
C ILE A 139 -12.50 -12.68 10.34
N SER A 140 -13.79 -12.42 10.54
CA SER A 140 -14.88 -13.06 9.79
C SER A 140 -14.89 -12.78 8.28
N ALA A 141 -14.08 -11.82 7.82
CA ALA A 141 -13.84 -11.53 6.39
C ALA A 141 -12.95 -12.58 5.71
N GLY A 142 -12.19 -13.38 6.46
CA GLY A 142 -11.41 -14.49 5.94
C GLY A 142 -12.26 -15.75 5.77
N LEU A 143 -11.95 -16.56 4.75
CA LEU A 143 -12.53 -17.88 4.57
C LEU A 143 -11.81 -18.87 5.52
N PRO A 144 -12.48 -19.48 6.53
CA PRO A 144 -11.78 -20.33 7.51
C PRO A 144 -10.98 -21.47 6.89
N ALA A 145 -11.53 -22.09 5.84
CA ALA A 145 -10.93 -23.23 5.12
C ALA A 145 -10.12 -22.80 3.88
N GLY A 146 -9.80 -21.50 3.74
CA GLY A 146 -9.09 -20.95 2.59
C GLY A 146 -7.82 -21.72 2.22
N PRO A 147 -6.89 -22.00 3.15
CA PRO A 147 -5.67 -22.75 2.84
C PRO A 147 -5.93 -24.11 2.17
N MET A 148 -6.96 -24.85 2.59
CA MET A 148 -7.31 -26.16 2.01
C MET A 148 -7.77 -26.07 0.57
N VAL A 149 -8.48 -24.99 0.22
CA VAL A 149 -8.89 -24.74 -1.18
C VAL A 149 -7.65 -24.43 -2.03
N VAL A 150 -6.74 -23.61 -1.50
CA VAL A 150 -5.52 -23.20 -2.22
C VAL A 150 -4.59 -24.39 -2.49
N ASP A 151 -4.52 -25.38 -1.59
CA ASP A 151 -3.68 -26.56 -1.75
C ASP A 151 -3.82 -27.25 -3.11
N ARG A 152 -5.07 -27.52 -3.54
CA ARG A 152 -5.32 -28.19 -4.82
C ARG A 152 -4.92 -27.32 -6.00
N LEU A 153 -5.06 -26.00 -5.87
CA LEU A 153 -4.66 -25.04 -6.91
C LEU A 153 -3.14 -24.96 -7.03
N MET A 154 -2.42 -24.94 -5.91
CA MET A 154 -0.95 -25.00 -5.87
C MET A 154 -0.43 -26.30 -6.49
N GLU A 155 -1.04 -27.43 -6.10
CA GLU A 155 -0.73 -28.74 -6.65
C GLU A 155 -0.90 -28.77 -8.18
N ALA A 156 -2.04 -28.29 -8.69
CA ALA A 156 -2.29 -28.23 -10.13
C ALA A 156 -1.23 -27.37 -10.86
N LEU A 157 -0.87 -26.22 -10.28
CA LEU A 157 0.11 -25.29 -10.85
C LEU A 157 1.58 -25.76 -10.72
N GLY A 158 1.81 -26.92 -10.08
CA GLY A 158 3.15 -27.44 -9.83
C GLY A 158 3.98 -26.56 -8.89
N LEU A 159 3.32 -25.79 -8.02
CA LEU A 159 3.99 -25.01 -6.99
C LEU A 159 4.33 -25.91 -5.80
N LEU A 160 5.45 -25.69 -5.13
CA LEU A 160 5.79 -26.42 -3.90
C LEU A 160 4.81 -26.05 -2.78
N TRP A 161 4.21 -27.06 -2.14
CA TRP A 161 3.16 -26.89 -1.15
C TRP A 161 3.18 -28.03 -0.12
N VAL A 162 2.51 -27.81 1.02
CA VAL A 162 2.22 -28.84 2.01
C VAL A 162 0.73 -28.88 2.31
N PRO A 163 0.13 -30.06 2.58
CA PRO A 163 -1.28 -30.15 2.88
C PRO A 163 -1.70 -29.45 4.17
N HIS A 164 -2.80 -28.72 4.10
CA HIS A 164 -3.47 -28.13 5.25
C HIS A 164 -4.63 -29.00 5.72
N LYS A 165 -4.73 -29.22 7.04
CA LYS A 165 -5.83 -30.01 7.64
C LYS A 165 -6.35 -29.36 8.91
N PHE A 166 -7.67 -29.34 9.11
CA PHE A 166 -8.24 -28.91 10.38
C PHE A 166 -8.01 -29.99 11.43
N VAL A 167 -7.57 -29.55 12.60
CA VAL A 167 -7.45 -30.39 13.79
C VAL A 167 -7.87 -29.61 15.02
N VAL A 168 -8.37 -30.33 16.03
CA VAL A 168 -8.51 -29.80 17.39
C VAL A 168 -7.40 -30.38 18.25
N ILE A 169 -6.65 -29.52 18.94
CA ILE A 169 -5.62 -29.96 19.87
C ILE A 169 -6.30 -30.60 21.10
N PRO A 170 -6.00 -31.85 21.48
CA PRO A 170 -6.66 -32.51 22.61
C PRO A 170 -6.25 -31.92 23.95
N ASP A 171 -7.05 -32.18 24.98
CA ASP A 171 -6.60 -32.07 26.36
C ASP A 171 -5.71 -33.28 26.74
N ASP A 172 -4.43 -33.23 26.37
CA ASP A 172 -3.45 -34.31 26.63
C ASP A 172 -2.26 -33.83 27.48
N PRO A 173 -1.84 -34.60 28.51
CA PRO A 173 -0.63 -34.32 29.30
C PRO A 173 0.66 -34.14 28.47
N ALA A 174 0.77 -34.77 27.29
CA ALA A 174 1.92 -34.66 26.40
C ALA A 174 2.17 -33.22 25.91
N LEU A 175 1.17 -32.34 25.98
CA LEU A 175 1.32 -30.91 25.68
C LEU A 175 2.09 -30.14 26.76
N GLY A 176 2.30 -30.72 27.94
CA GLY A 176 3.04 -30.11 29.04
C GLY A 176 2.55 -28.71 29.38
N LYS A 177 3.46 -27.73 29.38
CA LYS A 177 3.15 -26.32 29.67
C LYS A 177 2.21 -25.66 28.65
N PHE A 178 2.13 -26.19 27.42
CA PHE A 178 1.30 -25.64 26.35
C PHE A 178 -0.18 -26.05 26.49
N ARG A 179 -0.47 -27.09 27.27
CA ARG A 179 -1.81 -27.63 27.50
C ARG A 179 -2.83 -26.54 27.89
N LYS A 180 -2.46 -25.65 28.82
CA LYS A 180 -3.34 -24.58 29.32
C LYS A 180 -3.78 -23.59 28.23
N GLU A 181 -2.93 -23.34 27.25
CA GLU A 181 -3.18 -22.36 26.19
C GLU A 181 -3.80 -22.99 24.93
N PHE A 182 -3.41 -24.22 24.60
CA PHE A 182 -3.70 -24.81 23.30
C PHE A 182 -4.75 -25.93 23.32
N ALA A 183 -5.05 -26.55 24.48
CA ALA A 183 -6.05 -27.61 24.54
C ALA A 183 -7.44 -27.08 24.13
N GLY A 184 -8.09 -27.78 23.19
CA GLY A 184 -9.38 -27.41 22.61
C GLY A 184 -9.32 -26.42 21.46
N MET A 185 -8.13 -25.91 21.12
CA MET A 185 -7.97 -24.97 20.02
C MET A 185 -8.22 -25.66 18.68
N LEU A 186 -9.15 -25.11 17.89
CA LEU A 186 -9.25 -25.41 16.46
C LEU A 186 -8.10 -24.74 15.73
N GLY A 187 -7.33 -25.54 14.99
CA GLY A 187 -6.21 -25.07 14.21
C GLY A 187 -6.08 -25.76 12.86
N ILE A 188 -5.17 -25.21 12.05
CA ILE A 188 -4.71 -25.79 10.80
C ILE A 188 -3.37 -26.45 11.06
N LEU A 189 -3.32 -27.78 10.90
CA LEU A 189 -2.11 -28.59 10.89
C LEU A 189 -1.46 -28.51 9.51
N GLU A 190 -0.15 -28.29 9.51
CA GLU A 190 0.70 -28.32 8.33
C GLU A 190 2.09 -28.87 8.73
N GLU A 191 2.70 -29.65 7.85
CA GLU A 191 4.07 -30.13 8.02
C GLU A 191 5.07 -29.00 7.73
N VAL A 192 6.17 -28.92 8.47
CA VAL A 192 7.30 -28.07 8.11
C VAL A 192 8.12 -28.83 7.06
N PRO A 193 8.24 -28.34 5.81
CA PRO A 193 8.88 -29.10 4.75
C PRO A 193 10.32 -29.50 5.09
N ARG A 194 10.65 -30.76 4.80
CA ARG A 194 11.96 -31.36 5.07
C ARG A 194 12.53 -32.01 3.81
N VAL A 195 13.81 -31.73 3.57
CA VAL A 195 14.59 -32.22 2.41
C VAL A 195 15.55 -33.36 2.75
N LYS A 196 15.55 -33.81 4.02
CA LYS A 196 16.36 -34.95 4.51
C LYS A 196 15.43 -36.09 4.92
N ASP A 197 15.92 -37.33 5.00
CA ASP A 197 15.11 -38.51 5.32
C ASP A 197 14.58 -38.54 6.76
N PRO A 198 13.27 -38.78 7.00
CA PRO A 198 12.20 -38.88 5.99
C PRO A 198 11.87 -37.53 5.31
N VAL A 199 11.91 -37.54 3.98
CA VAL A 199 11.61 -36.37 3.13
C VAL A 199 10.10 -36.09 3.12
N THR A 200 9.72 -34.82 3.09
CA THR A 200 8.32 -34.40 2.91
C THR A 200 7.85 -34.72 1.49
N ALA A 201 6.65 -35.27 1.35
CA ALA A 201 6.11 -35.62 0.03
C ALA A 201 6.02 -34.37 -0.87
N GLY A 202 6.50 -34.47 -2.11
CA GLY A 202 6.60 -33.36 -3.05
C GLY A 202 7.90 -32.55 -2.96
N PHE A 203 8.78 -32.84 -1.99
CA PHE A 203 10.08 -32.18 -1.81
C PHE A 203 11.27 -33.09 -2.15
N GLU A 204 11.04 -34.23 -2.80
CA GLU A 204 12.06 -35.25 -3.11
C GLU A 204 13.18 -34.72 -4.03
N ASN A 205 12.85 -33.73 -4.88
CA ASN A 205 13.81 -33.09 -5.78
C ASN A 205 14.35 -31.75 -5.24
N VAL A 206 14.03 -31.38 -4.00
CA VAL A 206 14.50 -30.13 -3.39
C VAL A 206 15.78 -30.41 -2.60
N GLU A 207 16.87 -29.75 -2.99
CA GLU A 207 18.19 -29.93 -2.37
C GLU A 207 18.34 -29.06 -1.11
N LYS A 208 17.78 -27.85 -1.14
CA LYS A 208 17.88 -26.88 -0.05
C LYS A 208 16.68 -25.95 -0.04
N ILE A 209 16.20 -25.62 1.17
CA ILE A 209 15.21 -24.59 1.40
C ILE A 209 15.87 -23.40 2.09
N TYR A 210 15.61 -22.20 1.58
CA TYR A 210 16.07 -20.94 2.11
C TYR A 210 14.87 -20.19 2.72
N ASN A 211 15.12 -19.47 3.82
CA ASN A 211 14.15 -18.55 4.38
C ASN A 211 14.13 -17.24 3.57
N SER A 212 13.20 -16.35 3.91
CA SER A 212 13.08 -15.05 3.23
C SER A 212 14.33 -14.20 3.42
N GLU A 213 14.92 -14.19 4.61
CA GLU A 213 16.13 -13.40 4.94
C GLU A 213 17.31 -13.76 4.05
N ALA A 214 17.67 -15.05 3.96
CA ALA A 214 18.81 -15.51 3.16
C ALA A 214 18.68 -15.22 1.65
N VAL A 215 17.47 -14.97 1.13
CA VAL A 215 17.25 -14.64 -0.29
C VAL A 215 16.99 -13.16 -0.48
N TRP A 216 15.99 -12.61 0.20
CA TRP A 216 15.54 -11.23 0.03
C TRP A 216 16.48 -10.19 0.66
N LEU A 217 17.11 -10.49 1.80
CA LEU A 217 17.94 -9.52 2.53
C LEU A 217 19.44 -9.68 2.28
N GLU A 218 19.86 -10.85 1.78
CA GLU A 218 21.29 -11.19 1.68
C GLU A 218 21.64 -11.72 0.28
N GLY A 219 21.09 -12.88 -0.11
CA GLY A 219 21.64 -13.62 -1.25
C GLY A 219 21.38 -13.05 -2.65
N VAL A 220 20.28 -12.33 -2.88
CA VAL A 220 19.98 -11.76 -4.21
C VAL A 220 20.88 -10.55 -4.47
N ASP A 221 21.04 -9.67 -3.49
CA ASP A 221 21.93 -8.50 -3.62
C ASP A 221 23.38 -8.95 -3.69
N ALA A 222 23.81 -9.92 -2.87
CA ALA A 222 25.16 -10.50 -2.97
C ALA A 222 25.45 -11.28 -4.29
N GLY A 223 24.45 -11.46 -5.17
CA GLY A 223 24.60 -12.22 -6.41
C GLY A 223 24.78 -13.74 -6.24
N GLU A 224 24.65 -14.26 -5.01
CA GLU A 224 24.83 -15.69 -4.69
C GLU A 224 23.66 -16.56 -5.14
N VAL A 225 22.45 -15.99 -5.19
CA VAL A 225 21.24 -16.69 -5.61
C VAL A 225 20.42 -15.86 -6.59
N ARG A 226 19.71 -16.55 -7.47
CA ARG A 226 18.74 -15.92 -8.38
C ARG A 226 17.41 -16.62 -8.28
N VAL A 227 16.34 -15.83 -8.29
CA VAL A 227 14.95 -16.32 -8.31
C VAL A 227 14.53 -16.61 -9.74
N ASP A 228 13.73 -17.67 -9.94
CA ASP A 228 13.08 -17.92 -11.22
C ASP A 228 11.90 -16.95 -11.41
N PRO A 229 12.00 -15.97 -12.33
CA PRO A 229 10.98 -14.95 -12.49
C PRO A 229 9.65 -15.52 -12.98
N ARG A 230 9.65 -16.61 -13.77
CA ARG A 230 8.43 -17.25 -14.28
C ARG A 230 7.74 -18.08 -13.21
N ALA A 231 8.50 -18.82 -12.42
CA ALA A 231 7.94 -19.56 -11.29
C ALA A 231 7.37 -18.60 -10.24
N TYR A 232 8.07 -17.49 -9.97
CA TYR A 232 7.57 -16.42 -9.10
C TYR A 232 6.30 -15.78 -9.66
N LEU A 233 6.27 -15.45 -10.96
CA LEU A 233 5.06 -14.92 -11.62
C LEU A 233 3.86 -15.87 -11.46
N ARG A 234 4.07 -17.18 -11.64
CA ARG A 234 3.00 -18.18 -11.47
C ARG A 234 2.43 -18.18 -10.05
N ALA A 235 3.29 -18.10 -9.03
CA ALA A 235 2.85 -17.99 -7.65
C ALA A 235 2.05 -16.69 -7.41
N ARG A 236 2.53 -15.56 -7.94
CA ARG A 236 1.84 -14.27 -7.84
C ARG A 236 0.51 -14.23 -8.58
N LEU A 237 0.41 -14.86 -9.74
CA LEU A 237 -0.86 -15.01 -10.48
C LEU A 237 -1.86 -15.85 -9.68
N LEU A 238 -1.42 -16.88 -8.95
CA LEU A 238 -2.29 -17.62 -8.03
C LEU A 238 -2.78 -16.71 -6.89
N ASP A 239 -1.91 -15.93 -6.26
CA ASP A 239 -2.28 -15.00 -5.18
C ASP A 239 -3.35 -13.99 -5.65
N MET A 240 -3.13 -13.40 -6.83
CA MET A 240 -4.10 -12.51 -7.45
C MET A 240 -5.41 -13.25 -7.73
N PHE A 241 -5.34 -14.44 -8.30
CA PHE A 241 -6.48 -15.29 -8.64
C PHE A 241 -7.34 -15.62 -7.42
N ILE A 242 -6.74 -15.93 -6.26
CA ILE A 242 -7.47 -16.23 -5.01
C ILE A 242 -7.80 -14.98 -4.17
N GLY A 243 -7.33 -13.80 -4.58
CA GLY A 243 -7.60 -12.55 -3.85
C GLY A 243 -6.78 -12.40 -2.56
N ASP A 244 -5.59 -13.01 -2.51
CA ASP A 244 -4.65 -12.89 -1.39
C ASP A 244 -3.92 -11.54 -1.46
N TRP A 245 -4.36 -10.59 -0.63
CA TRP A 245 -3.95 -9.18 -0.68
C TRP A 245 -2.73 -8.84 0.17
N ASP A 246 -2.32 -9.75 1.04
CA ASP A 246 -1.28 -9.51 2.06
C ASP A 246 0.02 -10.26 1.72
N ARG A 247 0.23 -10.60 0.44
CA ARG A 247 1.44 -11.30 0.01
C ARG A 247 2.68 -10.43 0.16
N HIS A 248 3.52 -10.70 1.16
CA HIS A 248 4.77 -9.96 1.40
C HIS A 248 6.00 -10.89 1.53
N GLN A 249 7.20 -10.30 1.61
CA GLN A 249 8.49 -11.00 1.53
C GLN A 249 8.72 -12.08 2.57
N LEU A 250 8.16 -11.91 3.78
CA LEU A 250 8.31 -12.90 4.85
C LEU A 250 7.38 -14.10 4.70
N GLN A 251 6.52 -14.11 3.69
CA GLN A 251 5.61 -15.22 3.37
C GLN A 251 6.10 -16.07 2.19
N PHE A 252 7.37 -15.91 1.80
CA PHE A 252 8.04 -16.80 0.86
C PHE A 252 9.23 -17.50 1.51
N LYS A 253 9.28 -18.81 1.33
CA LYS A 253 10.53 -19.56 1.31
C LYS A 253 10.95 -19.82 -0.12
N TRP A 254 12.18 -20.29 -0.29
CA TRP A 254 12.74 -20.54 -1.61
C TRP A 254 13.41 -21.91 -1.66
N ALA A 255 13.25 -22.61 -2.77
CA ALA A 255 13.79 -23.94 -2.97
C ALA A 255 14.86 -23.94 -4.06
N ARG A 256 16.02 -24.52 -3.74
CA ARG A 256 16.93 -25.05 -4.77
C ARG A 256 16.41 -26.41 -5.20
N VAL A 257 15.94 -26.52 -6.43
CA VAL A 257 15.50 -27.78 -7.03
C VAL A 257 16.64 -28.37 -7.84
N LYS A 258 16.84 -29.68 -7.75
CA LYS A 258 17.89 -30.40 -8.47
C LYS A 258 17.84 -30.11 -9.97
N GLY A 259 18.98 -29.71 -10.53
CA GLY A 259 19.10 -29.37 -11.95
C GLY A 259 18.54 -28.00 -12.35
N ASN A 260 18.01 -27.22 -11.41
CA ASN A 260 17.56 -25.85 -11.67
C ASN A 260 18.48 -24.83 -10.95
N PRO A 261 19.20 -23.97 -11.69
CA PRO A 261 20.05 -22.95 -11.09
C PRO A 261 19.25 -21.81 -10.42
N LEU A 262 17.99 -21.62 -10.81
CA LEU A 262 17.11 -20.56 -10.30
C LEU A 262 16.21 -21.10 -9.17
N LEU A 263 16.12 -20.32 -8.09
CA LEU A 263 15.31 -20.66 -6.93
C LEU A 263 13.81 -20.62 -7.26
N GLN A 264 13.10 -21.65 -6.81
CA GLN A 264 11.66 -21.79 -6.96
C GLN A 264 10.94 -21.25 -5.71
N PRO A 265 9.81 -20.54 -5.84
CA PRO A 265 9.07 -20.01 -4.70
C PRO A 265 8.33 -21.12 -3.94
N ILE A 266 8.32 -21.01 -2.62
CA ILE A 266 7.41 -21.72 -1.71
C ILE A 266 6.59 -20.64 -1.00
N ALA A 267 5.38 -20.38 -1.49
CA ALA A 267 4.48 -19.41 -0.88
C ALA A 267 3.82 -20.01 0.37
N GLU A 268 4.08 -19.42 1.53
CA GLU A 268 3.52 -19.80 2.83
C GLU A 268 2.33 -18.88 3.21
N ASP A 269 1.65 -19.18 4.31
CA ASP A 269 0.64 -18.29 4.92
C ASP A 269 -0.51 -17.89 3.97
N ARG A 270 -1.51 -18.78 3.84
CA ARG A 270 -2.69 -18.61 2.97
C ARG A 270 -3.92 -18.09 3.72
N ASP A 271 -3.71 -17.39 4.83
CA ASP A 271 -4.80 -16.98 5.73
C ASP A 271 -5.64 -15.82 5.17
N GLN A 272 -5.08 -15.03 4.23
CA GLN A 272 -5.77 -13.92 3.57
C GLN A 272 -6.34 -14.30 2.19
N ALA A 273 -6.24 -15.56 1.79
CA ALA A 273 -6.89 -16.06 0.59
C ALA A 273 -8.42 -15.90 0.68
N PHE A 274 -9.03 -15.48 -0.42
CA PHE A 274 -10.48 -15.26 -0.54
C PHE A 274 -11.04 -14.15 0.36
N ALA A 275 -10.23 -13.19 0.82
CA ALA A 275 -10.64 -12.13 1.73
C ALA A 275 -11.87 -11.34 1.25
N LYS A 276 -12.78 -11.01 2.17
CA LYS A 276 -14.06 -10.38 1.87
C LYS A 276 -14.48 -9.34 2.91
N PHE A 277 -14.03 -8.10 2.74
CA PHE A 277 -14.37 -6.96 3.60
C PHE A 277 -15.66 -6.26 3.14
N ASP A 278 -16.82 -6.87 3.38
CA ASP A 278 -18.13 -6.27 3.05
C ASP A 278 -18.61 -5.25 4.11
N GLY A 279 -19.71 -4.56 3.80
CA GLY A 279 -20.41 -3.67 4.72
C GLY A 279 -20.23 -2.19 4.38
N ALA A 280 -21.20 -1.38 4.80
CA ALA A 280 -21.20 0.06 4.52
C ALA A 280 -19.97 0.77 5.12
N LEU A 281 -19.53 0.37 6.31
CA LEU A 281 -18.36 0.97 6.95
C LEU A 281 -17.08 0.63 6.20
N LEU A 282 -16.91 -0.64 5.81
CA LEU A 282 -15.74 -1.09 5.07
C LEU A 282 -15.74 -0.52 3.65
N ALA A 283 -16.90 -0.29 3.04
CA ALA A 283 -17.02 0.41 1.76
C ALA A 283 -16.45 1.85 1.83
N VAL A 284 -16.72 2.57 2.92
CA VAL A 284 -16.12 3.90 3.16
C VAL A 284 -14.62 3.76 3.45
N ALA A 285 -14.22 2.81 4.28
CA ALA A 285 -12.81 2.57 4.60
C ALA A 285 -11.97 2.27 3.34
N ARG A 286 -12.53 1.53 2.38
CA ARG A 286 -11.91 1.23 1.08
C ARG A 286 -11.60 2.44 0.22
N MET A 287 -12.35 3.54 0.37
CA MET A 287 -12.06 4.78 -0.34
C MET A 287 -10.73 5.40 0.10
N GLY A 288 -10.35 5.19 1.37
CA GLY A 288 -9.08 5.67 1.92
C GLY A 288 -7.98 4.62 1.98
N GLN A 289 -8.33 3.33 1.89
CA GLN A 289 -7.41 2.22 2.09
C GLN A 289 -7.72 1.10 1.08
N SER A 290 -7.06 1.13 -0.07
CA SER A 290 -7.33 0.24 -1.21
C SER A 290 -6.99 -1.24 -0.96
N ARG A 291 -6.24 -1.56 0.10
CA ARG A 291 -5.87 -2.95 0.47
C ARG A 291 -7.04 -3.78 0.99
N PHE A 292 -8.12 -3.14 1.44
CA PHE A 292 -9.34 -3.86 1.83
C PHE A 292 -10.05 -4.33 0.54
N VAL A 293 -9.76 -5.56 0.12
CA VAL A 293 -10.29 -6.15 -1.10
C VAL A 293 -11.48 -7.09 -0.84
N ASN A 294 -12.28 -7.34 -1.88
CA ASN A 294 -13.29 -8.38 -1.85
C ASN A 294 -13.02 -9.42 -2.92
N PHE A 295 -12.97 -10.69 -2.51
CA PHE A 295 -13.05 -11.82 -3.40
C PHE A 295 -14.49 -12.01 -3.88
N GLU A 296 -14.71 -11.70 -5.14
CA GLU A 296 -15.95 -11.90 -5.89
C GLU A 296 -15.57 -12.23 -7.35
N ASP A 297 -16.57 -12.42 -8.21
CA ASP A 297 -16.44 -12.67 -9.65
C ASP A 297 -15.59 -11.62 -10.40
N LYS A 298 -15.40 -10.42 -9.82
CA LYS A 298 -14.59 -9.33 -10.35
C LYS A 298 -13.39 -9.09 -9.46
N TYR A 299 -12.26 -8.74 -10.07
CA TYR A 299 -11.10 -8.31 -9.32
C TYR A 299 -11.33 -6.91 -8.71
N PRO A 300 -10.79 -6.67 -7.50
CA PRO A 300 -10.67 -5.31 -6.95
C PRO A 300 -9.69 -4.48 -7.80
N PRO A 301 -9.54 -3.16 -7.53
CA PRO A 301 -8.50 -2.35 -8.15
C PRO A 301 -7.11 -2.99 -8.01
N VAL A 302 -6.36 -3.03 -9.11
CA VAL A 302 -5.09 -3.77 -9.24
C VAL A 302 -4.06 -3.44 -8.16
N PHE A 303 -3.92 -2.16 -7.80
CA PHE A 303 -2.98 -1.70 -6.76
C PHE A 303 -3.39 -2.10 -5.35
N GLY A 304 -4.69 -2.27 -5.08
CA GLY A 304 -5.18 -2.70 -3.77
C GLY A 304 -4.79 -4.14 -3.48
N LEU A 305 -4.99 -5.02 -4.46
CA LEU A 305 -4.67 -6.45 -4.35
C LEU A 305 -3.16 -6.73 -4.30
N ASN A 306 -2.36 -5.94 -5.00
CA ASN A 306 -0.92 -6.15 -5.13
C ASN A 306 -0.09 -5.20 -4.26
N TRP A 307 -0.71 -4.51 -3.29
CA TRP A 307 -0.01 -3.55 -2.46
C TRP A 307 1.14 -4.20 -1.70
N ALA A 308 0.90 -5.30 -1.00
CA ALA A 308 1.91 -5.96 -0.17
C ALA A 308 3.11 -6.49 -0.98
N GLY A 309 2.87 -7.06 -2.17
CA GLY A 309 3.91 -7.69 -2.99
C GLY A 309 4.71 -6.72 -3.86
N ARG A 310 4.32 -5.45 -3.91
CA ARG A 310 4.76 -4.48 -4.92
C ARG A 310 6.28 -4.29 -5.06
N PHE A 311 7.04 -4.42 -3.97
CA PHE A 311 8.50 -4.26 -4.01
C PHE A 311 9.19 -5.50 -4.58
N MET A 312 8.81 -6.68 -4.07
CA MET A 312 9.31 -7.95 -4.60
C MET A 312 8.93 -8.14 -6.07
N ASP A 313 7.69 -7.78 -6.42
CA ASP A 313 7.19 -7.93 -7.79
C ASP A 313 8.03 -7.09 -8.76
N ARG A 314 8.46 -5.88 -8.38
CA ARG A 314 9.37 -5.06 -9.20
C ARG A 314 10.79 -5.62 -9.27
N ARG A 315 11.31 -6.15 -8.16
CA ARG A 315 12.65 -6.77 -8.10
C ARG A 315 12.74 -8.04 -8.95
N PHE A 316 11.76 -8.94 -8.86
CA PHE A 316 11.82 -10.28 -9.47
C PHE A 316 11.09 -10.40 -10.80
N LEU A 317 10.09 -9.56 -11.09
CA LEU A 317 9.37 -9.60 -12.38
C LEU A 317 9.89 -8.54 -13.37
N GLY A 318 10.87 -7.72 -12.96
CA GLY A 318 11.48 -6.65 -13.76
C GLY A 318 12.18 -7.13 -15.04
N GLU A 319 12.55 -8.40 -15.14
CA GLU A 319 13.11 -9.00 -16.36
C GLU A 319 12.04 -9.42 -17.38
N LEU A 320 10.83 -9.76 -16.92
CA LEU A 320 9.80 -10.32 -17.79
C LEU A 320 9.12 -9.24 -18.64
N ASP A 321 9.04 -9.48 -19.94
CA ASP A 321 8.27 -8.68 -20.88
C ASP A 321 6.79 -9.10 -20.94
N ARG A 322 6.01 -8.35 -21.71
CA ARG A 322 4.57 -8.61 -21.85
C ARG A 322 4.26 -10.01 -22.38
N ALA A 323 5.09 -10.53 -23.29
CA ALA A 323 4.87 -11.84 -23.89
C ALA A 323 5.06 -12.95 -22.85
N ALA A 324 6.09 -12.85 -21.99
CA ALA A 324 6.30 -13.78 -20.89
C ALA A 324 5.12 -13.76 -19.90
N TRP A 325 4.56 -12.58 -19.61
CA TRP A 325 3.36 -12.46 -18.77
C TRP A 325 2.14 -13.12 -19.39
N ASP A 326 1.83 -12.81 -20.65
CA ASP A 326 0.69 -13.38 -21.37
C ASP A 326 0.81 -14.92 -21.48
N GLU A 327 2.03 -15.44 -21.62
CA GLU A 327 2.32 -16.87 -21.64
C GLU A 327 2.06 -17.56 -20.30
N GLU A 328 2.58 -17.03 -19.18
CA GLU A 328 2.33 -17.62 -17.85
C GLU A 328 0.86 -17.52 -17.45
N VAL A 329 0.15 -16.44 -17.81
CA VAL A 329 -1.30 -16.34 -17.59
C VAL A 329 -2.04 -17.45 -18.31
N ARG A 330 -1.74 -17.70 -19.58
CA ARG A 330 -2.37 -18.77 -20.36
C ARG A 330 -2.11 -20.13 -19.72
N LYS A 331 -0.88 -20.41 -19.29
CA LYS A 331 -0.55 -21.64 -18.55
C LYS A 331 -1.40 -21.79 -17.29
N VAL A 332 -1.55 -20.73 -16.50
CA VAL A 332 -2.39 -20.75 -15.29
C VAL A 332 -3.85 -21.04 -15.65
N GLN A 333 -4.41 -20.40 -16.69
CA GLN A 333 -5.78 -20.65 -17.12
C GLN A 333 -6.00 -22.11 -17.57
N GLU A 334 -5.09 -22.65 -18.38
CA GLU A 334 -5.15 -24.02 -18.91
C GLU A 334 -5.00 -25.08 -17.81
N THR A 335 -4.18 -24.78 -16.80
CA THR A 335 -3.88 -25.69 -15.68
C THR A 335 -4.99 -25.72 -14.61
N LEU A 336 -5.92 -24.76 -14.66
CA LEU A 336 -7.04 -24.64 -13.73
C LEU A 336 -8.39 -24.87 -14.43
N PRO A 337 -8.63 -26.04 -15.06
CA PRO A 337 -9.92 -26.37 -15.63
C PRO A 337 -10.99 -26.49 -14.54
N ASP A 338 -12.26 -26.53 -14.95
CA ASP A 338 -13.39 -26.54 -14.02
C ASP A 338 -13.32 -27.68 -13.00
N SER A 339 -12.82 -28.85 -13.42
CA SER A 339 -12.62 -30.02 -12.54
C SER A 339 -11.70 -29.67 -11.36
N VAL A 340 -10.57 -29.01 -11.62
CA VAL A 340 -9.61 -28.58 -10.60
C VAL A 340 -10.25 -27.56 -9.65
N LEU A 341 -11.04 -26.62 -10.18
CA LEU A 341 -11.76 -25.63 -9.35
C LEU A 341 -12.77 -26.32 -8.43
N HIS A 342 -13.52 -27.30 -8.94
CA HIS A 342 -14.45 -28.09 -8.14
C HIS A 342 -13.74 -28.93 -7.07
N GLU A 343 -12.64 -29.61 -7.43
CA GLU A 343 -11.81 -30.40 -6.51
C GLU A 343 -11.23 -29.53 -5.40
N ALA A 344 -10.77 -28.31 -5.73
CA ALA A 344 -10.24 -27.37 -4.76
C ALA A 344 -11.30 -26.95 -3.73
N VAL A 345 -12.49 -26.55 -4.20
CA VAL A 345 -13.59 -26.13 -3.32
C VAL A 345 -14.08 -27.28 -2.43
N ARG A 346 -14.12 -28.51 -2.95
CA ARG A 346 -14.50 -29.72 -2.19
C ARG A 346 -13.51 -30.13 -1.09
N ARG A 347 -12.32 -29.52 -1.01
CA ARG A 347 -11.40 -29.74 0.13
C ARG A 347 -11.89 -29.07 1.42
N MET A 348 -12.85 -28.15 1.34
CA MET A 348 -13.51 -27.63 2.53
C MET A 348 -14.34 -28.72 3.24
N PRO A 349 -14.64 -28.55 4.54
CA PRO A 349 -15.67 -29.34 5.20
C PRO A 349 -16.99 -29.36 4.40
N PRO A 350 -17.71 -30.49 4.36
CA PRO A 350 -18.92 -30.62 3.56
C PRO A 350 -20.00 -29.59 3.95
N GLU A 351 -20.09 -29.22 5.24
CA GLU A 351 -21.00 -28.17 5.69
C GLU A 351 -20.66 -26.80 5.11
N TYR A 352 -19.38 -26.51 4.87
CA TYR A 352 -18.95 -25.27 4.23
C TYR A 352 -19.21 -25.31 2.72
N ASP A 353 -18.91 -26.44 2.07
CA ASP A 353 -19.18 -26.67 0.65
C ASP A 353 -20.68 -26.51 0.32
N GLU A 354 -21.57 -27.04 1.16
CA GLU A 354 -23.02 -26.87 1.00
C GLU A 354 -23.44 -25.38 1.06
N ILE A 355 -22.79 -24.59 1.93
CA ILE A 355 -23.15 -23.19 2.15
C ILE A 355 -22.65 -22.28 1.02
N ILE A 356 -21.42 -22.48 0.53
CA ILE A 356 -20.77 -21.53 -0.39
C ILE A 356 -20.15 -22.16 -1.65
N GLY A 357 -20.00 -23.48 -1.71
CA GLY A 357 -19.26 -24.19 -2.76
C GLY A 357 -19.64 -23.78 -4.18
N PRO A 358 -20.92 -23.84 -4.58
CA PRO A 358 -21.35 -23.43 -5.92
C PRO A 358 -20.99 -21.98 -6.27
N LYS A 359 -21.15 -21.05 -5.31
CA LYS A 359 -20.80 -19.64 -5.51
C LYS A 359 -19.28 -19.45 -5.61
N MET A 360 -18.50 -20.17 -4.81
CA MET A 360 -17.03 -20.12 -4.86
C MET A 360 -16.50 -20.60 -6.22
N VAL A 361 -17.02 -21.72 -6.74
CA VAL A 361 -16.63 -22.24 -8.05
C VAL A 361 -17.00 -21.25 -9.15
N GLN A 362 -18.19 -20.64 -9.08
CA GLN A 362 -18.60 -19.59 -10.03
C GLN A 362 -17.63 -18.40 -10.00
N ALA A 363 -17.26 -17.91 -8.82
CA ALA A 363 -16.33 -16.81 -8.67
C ALA A 363 -14.94 -17.15 -9.21
N LEU A 364 -14.40 -18.33 -8.88
CA LEU A 364 -13.13 -18.84 -9.40
C LEU A 364 -13.16 -18.93 -10.93
N ARG A 365 -14.22 -19.48 -11.53
CA ARG A 365 -14.39 -19.52 -12.98
C ARG A 365 -14.35 -18.12 -13.59
N ALA A 366 -15.17 -17.20 -13.07
CA ALA A 366 -15.24 -15.84 -13.59
C ALA A 366 -13.90 -15.08 -13.47
N ARG A 367 -13.14 -15.34 -12.40
CA ARG A 367 -11.82 -14.78 -12.17
C ARG A 367 -10.76 -15.37 -13.10
N ARG A 368 -10.87 -16.66 -13.43
CA ARG A 368 -9.97 -17.33 -14.39
C ARG A 368 -10.09 -16.66 -15.75
N GLU A 369 -11.31 -16.40 -16.20
CA GLU A 369 -11.56 -15.71 -17.49
C GLU A 369 -11.05 -14.26 -17.50
N LYS A 370 -11.04 -13.58 -16.35
CA LYS A 370 -10.60 -12.17 -16.23
C LYS A 370 -9.13 -12.01 -15.85
N LEU A 371 -8.42 -13.11 -15.56
CA LEU A 371 -7.02 -13.06 -15.13
C LEU A 371 -6.10 -12.37 -16.15
N PRO A 372 -6.25 -12.54 -17.48
CA PRO A 372 -5.43 -11.83 -18.46
C PRO A 372 -5.53 -10.31 -18.36
N GLU A 373 -6.73 -9.80 -18.14
CA GLU A 373 -6.94 -8.35 -18.03
C GLU A 373 -6.32 -7.78 -16.75
N LEU A 374 -6.44 -8.47 -15.62
CA LEU A 374 -5.78 -8.07 -14.38
C LEU A 374 -4.25 -8.10 -14.52
N ALA A 375 -3.71 -9.18 -15.07
CA ALA A 375 -2.27 -9.37 -15.24
C ALA A 375 -1.68 -8.29 -16.14
N ARG A 376 -2.36 -7.96 -17.26
CA ARG A 376 -1.98 -6.86 -18.15
C ARG A 376 -1.96 -5.52 -17.42
N GLN A 377 -3.00 -5.17 -16.67
CA GLN A 377 -3.05 -3.92 -15.90
C GLN A 377 -1.90 -3.83 -14.89
N TYR A 378 -1.54 -4.95 -14.25
CA TYR A 378 -0.46 -4.96 -13.28
C TYR A 378 0.93 -4.89 -13.92
N TYR A 379 1.14 -5.63 -15.03
CA TYR A 379 2.34 -5.50 -15.86
C TYR A 379 2.56 -4.04 -16.29
N GLU A 380 1.53 -3.38 -16.83
CA GLU A 380 1.63 -1.99 -17.28
C GLU A 380 1.98 -1.02 -16.15
N ALA A 381 1.45 -1.27 -14.94
CA ALA A 381 1.77 -0.46 -13.78
C ALA A 381 3.27 -0.53 -13.42
N MET A 382 3.87 -1.73 -13.51
CA MET A 382 5.28 -1.95 -13.18
C MET A 382 6.23 -1.57 -14.33
N ALA A 383 5.89 -1.92 -15.56
CA ALA A 383 6.74 -1.72 -16.75
C ALA A 383 6.91 -0.24 -17.14
N ARG A 384 6.00 0.63 -16.68
CA ARG A 384 6.04 2.07 -16.98
C ARG A 384 7.28 2.77 -16.43
N GLU A 385 7.67 2.42 -15.22
CA GLU A 385 8.88 2.88 -14.53
C GLU A 385 9.60 1.60 -14.10
N ALA A 386 10.46 1.07 -14.96
CA ALA A 386 11.07 -0.24 -14.77
C ALA A 386 12.35 -0.14 -13.92
N GLU A 387 12.65 -1.22 -13.21
CA GLU A 387 13.87 -1.36 -12.42
C GLU A 387 14.71 -2.50 -12.96
N VAL A 388 16.01 -2.26 -12.99
CA VAL A 388 17.07 -3.20 -13.29
C VAL A 388 18.05 -3.11 -12.13
N TRP A 389 18.58 -4.23 -11.71
CA TRP A 389 19.37 -4.32 -10.50
C TRP A 389 20.60 -5.18 -10.77
N GLY A 390 21.76 -4.65 -10.39
CA GLY A 390 23.01 -5.38 -10.24
C GLY A 390 23.06 -6.14 -8.92
N THR A 391 24.28 -6.38 -8.48
CA THR A 391 24.69 -7.15 -7.31
C THR A 391 25.74 -6.38 -6.52
N ASP A 392 26.02 -6.80 -5.28
CA ASP A 392 27.11 -6.23 -4.46
C ASP A 392 28.50 -6.64 -4.96
N GLY A 393 28.57 -7.46 -6.03
CA GLY A 393 29.79 -7.74 -6.76
C GLY A 393 29.93 -6.81 -7.97
N PRO A 394 31.15 -6.65 -8.53
CA PRO A 394 31.35 -5.78 -9.68
C PRO A 394 30.57 -6.26 -10.91
N ASP A 395 29.77 -5.38 -11.50
CA ASP A 395 28.88 -5.61 -12.62
C ASP A 395 29.17 -4.66 -13.80
N VAL A 396 28.85 -5.14 -15.00
CA VAL A 396 28.84 -4.35 -16.24
C VAL A 396 27.43 -4.27 -16.77
N ALA A 397 26.93 -3.05 -16.92
CA ALA A 397 25.66 -2.76 -17.57
C ALA A 397 25.86 -2.15 -18.96
N ASP A 398 25.31 -2.81 -19.98
CA ASP A 398 25.27 -2.33 -21.36
C ASP A 398 23.88 -1.77 -21.67
N ILE A 399 23.83 -0.50 -22.09
CA ILE A 399 22.59 0.26 -22.32
C ILE A 399 22.56 0.71 -23.79
N GLN A 400 21.80 0.01 -24.62
CA GLN A 400 21.72 0.26 -26.06
C GLN A 400 20.39 0.91 -26.44
N ARG A 401 20.44 2.14 -26.97
CA ARG A 401 19.28 2.79 -27.63
C ARG A 401 19.24 2.41 -29.10
N ASN A 402 18.12 1.84 -29.55
CA ASN A 402 17.98 1.30 -30.90
C ASN A 402 17.24 2.27 -31.85
N ASP A 403 17.40 2.06 -33.16
CA ASP A 403 16.75 2.88 -34.20
C ASP A 403 15.22 2.79 -34.18
N ASP A 404 14.67 1.67 -33.69
CA ASP A 404 13.23 1.48 -33.47
C ASP A 404 12.72 2.19 -32.19
N ARG A 405 13.58 2.99 -31.56
CA ARG A 405 13.36 3.75 -30.32
C ARG A 405 13.30 2.89 -29.06
N SER A 406 13.51 1.58 -29.16
CA SER A 406 13.62 0.71 -27.99
C SER A 406 14.92 0.96 -27.21
N LEU A 407 14.92 0.54 -25.95
CA LEU A 407 16.10 0.54 -25.08
C LEU A 407 16.37 -0.90 -24.66
N GLU A 408 17.52 -1.43 -25.03
CA GLU A 408 18.00 -2.73 -24.59
C GLU A 408 18.97 -2.56 -23.43
N VAL A 409 18.77 -3.34 -22.37
CA VAL A 409 19.63 -3.34 -21.18
C VAL A 409 20.09 -4.76 -20.91
N ARG A 410 21.41 -4.92 -20.73
CA ARG A 410 22.06 -6.17 -20.33
C ARG A 410 22.91 -5.90 -19.08
N VAL A 411 22.84 -6.78 -18.08
CA VAL A 411 23.71 -6.72 -16.90
C VAL A 411 24.43 -8.05 -16.75
N ALA A 412 25.74 -8.00 -16.58
CA ALA A 412 26.63 -9.15 -16.47
C ALA A 412 27.65 -8.93 -15.36
N PRO A 413 28.13 -9.98 -14.67
CA PRO A 413 29.17 -9.83 -13.66
C PRO A 413 30.51 -9.55 -14.34
N VAL A 414 31.40 -8.85 -13.66
CA VAL A 414 32.80 -8.70 -14.10
C VAL A 414 33.58 -9.97 -13.75
N LYS A 415 34.33 -10.50 -14.71
CA LYS A 415 35.24 -11.63 -14.49
C LYS A 415 36.55 -11.17 -13.84
N GLU A 416 37.32 -12.11 -13.31
CA GLU A 416 38.65 -11.85 -12.71
C GLU A 416 39.63 -11.12 -13.67
N ASP A 417 39.49 -11.32 -14.98
CA ASP A 417 40.30 -10.65 -16.01
C ASP A 417 39.80 -9.24 -16.37
N GLY A 418 38.76 -8.75 -15.71
CA GLY A 418 38.13 -7.44 -15.93
C GLY A 418 37.16 -7.39 -17.11
N THR A 419 36.88 -8.52 -17.78
CA THR A 419 35.91 -8.58 -18.89
C THR A 419 34.50 -8.92 -18.41
N ALA A 420 33.47 -8.64 -19.22
CA ALA A 420 32.10 -8.98 -18.88
C ALA A 420 31.83 -10.51 -18.96
N GLY A 421 31.08 -11.00 -17.98
CA GLY A 421 30.52 -12.33 -17.86
C GLY A 421 29.37 -12.62 -18.82
N GLU A 422 28.72 -13.77 -18.60
CA GLU A 422 27.41 -14.05 -19.20
C GLU A 422 26.37 -13.17 -18.50
N PRO A 423 25.51 -12.43 -19.24
CA PRO A 423 24.49 -11.60 -18.64
C PRO A 423 23.51 -12.41 -17.79
N PHE A 424 23.27 -11.96 -16.56
CA PHE A 424 22.21 -12.51 -15.71
C PHE A 424 20.88 -11.78 -15.86
N PHE A 425 20.88 -10.62 -16.52
CA PHE A 425 19.69 -9.84 -16.83
C PHE A 425 19.74 -9.39 -18.29
N HIS A 426 18.61 -9.53 -19.00
CA HIS A 426 18.44 -8.98 -20.34
C HIS A 426 16.98 -8.56 -20.58
N ARG A 427 16.76 -7.30 -20.99
CA ARG A 427 15.43 -6.84 -21.39
C ARG A 427 15.47 -5.77 -22.46
N ILE A 428 14.51 -5.83 -23.39
CA ILE A 428 14.23 -4.77 -24.38
C ILE A 428 12.96 -4.03 -23.97
N TYR A 429 13.10 -2.74 -23.67
CA TYR A 429 12.04 -1.83 -23.27
C TYR A 429 11.50 -1.05 -24.47
N ARG A 430 10.17 -0.95 -24.55
CA ARG A 430 9.47 -0.25 -25.64
C ARG A 430 8.85 1.05 -25.15
N PRO A 431 8.95 2.18 -25.89
CA PRO A 431 8.38 3.48 -25.47
C PRO A 431 6.87 3.49 -25.22
N GLY A 432 6.14 2.57 -25.85
CA GLY A 432 4.69 2.41 -25.63
C GLY A 432 4.35 1.85 -24.25
N GLU A 433 5.30 1.17 -23.61
CA GLU A 433 5.12 0.47 -22.33
C GLU A 433 5.93 1.14 -21.21
N THR A 434 7.17 1.54 -21.50
CA THR A 434 8.15 2.04 -20.53
C THR A 434 8.49 3.50 -20.80
N ARG A 435 8.55 4.31 -19.73
CA ARG A 435 8.94 5.73 -19.77
C ARG A 435 10.26 6.00 -19.09
N GLU A 436 10.63 5.17 -18.12
CA GLU A 436 11.83 5.31 -17.32
C GLU A 436 12.40 3.92 -17.01
N VAL A 437 13.71 3.77 -17.13
CA VAL A 437 14.47 2.61 -16.62
C VAL A 437 15.44 3.10 -15.56
N ARG A 438 15.36 2.49 -14.38
CA ARG A 438 16.24 2.72 -13.24
C ARG A 438 17.17 1.53 -13.10
N LEU A 439 18.44 1.72 -13.36
CA LEU A 439 19.49 0.74 -13.17
C LEU A 439 20.17 1.01 -11.82
N TYR A 440 19.94 0.12 -10.86
CA TYR A 440 20.62 0.10 -9.56
C TYR A 440 21.88 -0.75 -9.71
N LEU A 441 23.05 -0.16 -9.52
CA LEU A 441 24.33 -0.84 -9.63
C LEU A 441 24.66 -1.67 -8.37
N GLN A 442 24.18 -1.21 -7.20
CA GLN A 442 24.43 -1.79 -5.87
C GLN A 442 25.85 -1.48 -5.37
N GLY A 443 26.45 -2.33 -4.54
CA GLY A 443 27.68 -2.02 -3.81
C GLY A 443 29.00 -2.34 -4.52
N GLY A 444 28.97 -2.84 -5.77
CA GLY A 444 30.13 -3.26 -6.53
C GLY A 444 30.96 -2.10 -7.10
N ASP A 445 32.17 -2.39 -7.59
CA ASP A 445 32.91 -1.43 -8.43
C ASP A 445 32.38 -1.53 -9.87
N ASP A 446 31.27 -0.85 -10.17
CA ASP A 446 30.46 -1.15 -11.34
C ASP A 446 30.78 -0.29 -12.56
N ARG A 447 30.42 -0.79 -13.75
CA ARG A 447 30.56 -0.07 -15.01
C ARG A 447 29.27 -0.06 -15.82
N ALA A 448 28.71 1.12 -16.07
CA ALA A 448 27.62 1.31 -17.02
C ALA A 448 28.12 1.96 -18.31
N VAL A 449 27.82 1.37 -19.47
CA VAL A 449 28.16 1.91 -20.78
C VAL A 449 26.90 2.13 -21.59
N SER A 450 26.76 3.33 -22.15
CA SER A 450 25.57 3.75 -22.88
C SER A 450 25.90 4.03 -24.36
N HIS A 451 25.13 3.40 -25.23
CA HIS A 451 25.27 3.38 -26.68
C HIS A 451 23.98 3.87 -27.36
N GLY A 452 24.13 4.36 -28.60
CA GLY A 452 23.04 4.91 -29.40
C GLY A 452 22.59 6.28 -28.87
N ARG A 453 22.45 7.24 -29.77
CA ARG A 453 22.19 8.63 -29.39
C ARG A 453 20.92 8.77 -28.54
N ALA A 454 20.95 9.68 -27.57
CA ALA A 454 19.85 9.96 -26.65
C ALA A 454 18.51 10.29 -27.35
N ASP A 455 18.55 10.88 -28.55
CA ASP A 455 17.35 11.26 -29.31
C ASP A 455 16.63 10.08 -29.97
N LEU A 456 17.27 8.90 -30.05
CA LEU A 456 16.65 7.69 -30.59
C LEU A 456 15.52 7.18 -29.69
N SER A 457 15.72 7.18 -28.36
CA SER A 457 14.74 6.66 -27.40
C SER A 457 14.21 7.74 -26.46
N PRO A 458 12.89 7.88 -26.28
CA PRO A 458 12.31 8.80 -25.30
C PRO A 458 12.32 8.23 -23.87
N ILE A 459 12.85 7.02 -23.66
CA ILE A 459 12.90 6.36 -22.36
C ILE A 459 13.99 7.02 -21.52
N GLU A 460 13.63 7.56 -20.36
CA GLU A 460 14.60 8.14 -19.43
C GLU A 460 15.44 7.04 -18.79
N VAL A 461 16.77 7.19 -18.81
CA VAL A 461 17.70 6.24 -18.19
C VAL A 461 18.31 6.89 -16.95
N ARG A 462 18.09 6.26 -15.81
CA ARG A 462 18.76 6.59 -14.55
C ARG A 462 19.69 5.47 -14.16
N VAL A 463 20.94 5.80 -13.85
CA VAL A 463 21.90 4.91 -13.23
C VAL A 463 22.06 5.36 -11.78
N ILE A 464 21.93 4.42 -10.86
CA ILE A 464 21.93 4.66 -9.42
C ILE A 464 23.03 3.79 -8.82
N GLY A 465 24.10 4.42 -8.35
CA GLY A 465 25.11 3.75 -7.55
C GLY A 465 24.69 3.68 -6.09
N ASP A 466 25.42 2.87 -5.32
CA ASP A 466 25.31 2.79 -3.87
C ASP A 466 26.73 2.79 -3.26
N GLY A 467 27.18 1.70 -2.64
CA GLY A 467 28.60 1.53 -2.33
C GLY A 467 29.46 1.32 -3.59
N GLY A 468 30.79 1.31 -3.43
CA GLY A 468 31.73 1.00 -4.53
C GLY A 468 32.25 2.23 -5.30
N ASN A 469 33.02 2.00 -6.36
CA ASN A 469 33.57 3.06 -7.23
C ASN A 469 33.09 2.90 -8.67
N ASP A 470 31.99 3.58 -8.98
CA ASP A 470 31.29 3.40 -10.23
C ASP A 470 31.83 4.23 -11.39
N VAL A 471 31.83 3.62 -12.59
CA VAL A 471 32.17 4.29 -13.84
C VAL A 471 31.00 4.25 -14.82
N VAL A 472 30.43 5.42 -15.11
CA VAL A 472 29.39 5.59 -16.14
C VAL A 472 29.97 6.24 -17.38
N ASP A 473 30.10 5.48 -18.46
CA ASP A 473 30.48 5.98 -19.78
C ASP A 473 29.26 6.22 -20.66
N ASP A 474 28.82 7.48 -20.72
CA ASP A 474 27.70 7.94 -21.54
C ASP A 474 28.16 8.75 -22.75
N SER A 475 29.45 8.66 -23.13
CA SER A 475 30.03 9.48 -24.20
C SER A 475 29.43 9.19 -25.57
N ALA A 476 29.08 7.93 -25.85
CA ALA A 476 28.47 7.49 -27.10
C ALA A 476 26.94 7.61 -27.12
N GLY A 477 26.29 7.49 -25.96
CA GLY A 477 24.82 7.52 -25.85
C GLY A 477 24.25 8.91 -25.56
N GLY A 478 24.68 9.54 -24.47
CA GLY A 478 24.11 10.77 -23.94
C GLY A 478 22.77 10.56 -23.21
N GLY A 479 22.31 11.59 -22.49
CA GLY A 479 21.00 11.62 -21.84
C GLY A 479 20.83 10.70 -20.63
N THR A 480 21.90 10.06 -20.15
CA THR A 480 21.87 9.24 -18.94
C THR A 480 22.01 10.12 -17.69
N HIS A 481 21.19 9.86 -16.67
CA HIS A 481 21.27 10.54 -15.38
C HIS A 481 21.89 9.61 -14.33
N PHE A 482 23.11 9.90 -13.90
CA PHE A 482 23.82 9.15 -12.88
C PHE A 482 23.64 9.78 -11.49
N TYR A 483 23.30 8.96 -10.50
CA TYR A 483 23.04 9.35 -9.13
C TYR A 483 23.87 8.49 -8.18
N ASP A 484 24.84 9.09 -7.52
CA ASP A 484 25.63 8.38 -6.51
C ASP A 484 26.42 9.37 -5.64
N ALA A 485 26.27 9.24 -4.32
CA ALA A 485 26.86 10.13 -3.32
C ALA A 485 28.01 9.47 -2.53
N GLU A 486 28.22 8.17 -2.70
CA GLU A 486 29.23 7.40 -1.96
C GLU A 486 30.38 6.98 -2.91
N GLY A 487 31.53 6.60 -2.39
CA GLY A 487 32.65 6.15 -3.22
C GLY A 487 33.38 7.21 -4.06
N HIS A 488 34.21 6.73 -5.02
CA HIS A 488 35.01 7.56 -5.93
C HIS A 488 34.56 7.43 -7.38
N ASN A 489 33.35 7.93 -7.67
CA ASN A 489 32.71 7.66 -8.95
C ASN A 489 33.13 8.62 -10.06
N ARG A 490 33.02 8.14 -11.30
CA ARG A 490 33.38 8.88 -12.50
C ARG A 490 32.31 8.74 -13.58
N MET A 491 31.90 9.87 -14.14
CA MET A 491 31.06 9.91 -15.34
C MET A 491 31.81 10.49 -16.54
N VAL A 492 31.88 9.75 -17.64
CA VAL A 492 32.24 10.30 -18.95
C VAL A 492 30.95 10.78 -19.62
N LYS A 493 30.75 12.10 -19.67
CA LYS A 493 29.48 12.69 -20.10
C LYS A 493 29.36 12.76 -21.62
N GLY A 494 28.18 12.41 -22.13
CA GLY A 494 27.70 12.77 -23.47
C GLY A 494 26.75 13.96 -23.44
N PRO A 495 26.13 14.30 -24.58
CA PRO A 495 25.11 15.35 -24.64
C PRO A 495 23.90 15.02 -23.74
N GLY A 496 23.51 15.96 -22.87
CA GLY A 496 22.34 15.82 -22.00
C GLY A 496 22.55 14.93 -20.76
N SER A 497 23.75 14.37 -20.57
CA SER A 497 24.08 13.56 -19.39
C SER A 497 24.16 14.43 -18.13
N ALA A 498 23.72 13.89 -16.98
CA ALA A 498 23.81 14.57 -15.69
C ALA A 498 24.38 13.63 -14.63
N TYR A 499 25.19 14.18 -13.73
CA TYR A 499 25.69 13.48 -12.54
C TYR A 499 25.24 14.24 -11.29
N ASN A 500 24.69 13.53 -10.31
CA ASN A 500 24.22 14.07 -9.04
C ASN A 500 24.80 13.24 -7.88
N ASP A 501 25.63 13.89 -7.07
CA ASP A 501 26.32 13.35 -5.91
C ASP A 501 25.62 13.70 -4.58
N GLY A 502 24.35 14.09 -4.64
CA GLY A 502 23.57 14.42 -3.46
C GLY A 502 23.01 13.18 -2.79
N PHE A 503 23.34 12.98 -1.51
CA PHE A 503 22.73 11.95 -0.66
C PHE A 503 21.19 12.00 -0.73
N PHE A 504 20.59 10.81 -0.77
CA PHE A 504 19.15 10.66 -0.71
C PHE A 504 18.81 9.49 0.20
N VAL A 505 18.12 9.78 1.29
CA VAL A 505 17.58 8.75 2.18
C VAL A 505 16.06 8.73 1.96
N PRO A 506 15.48 7.65 1.41
CA PRO A 506 14.04 7.55 1.27
C PRO A 506 13.39 7.53 2.65
N SER A 507 12.32 8.31 2.85
CA SER A 507 11.51 8.12 4.05
C SER A 507 10.84 6.74 4.01
N VAL A 508 10.87 6.08 5.16
CA VAL A 508 10.22 4.79 5.39
C VAL A 508 8.95 4.97 6.21
N ASP A 509 8.00 4.06 6.04
CA ASP A 509 6.83 3.98 6.89
C ASP A 509 7.14 3.31 8.24
N TYR A 510 6.11 3.12 9.07
CA TYR A 510 6.25 2.56 10.41
C TYR A 510 6.64 1.07 10.44
N VAL A 511 6.59 0.36 9.31
CA VAL A 511 7.10 -1.01 9.18
C VAL A 511 8.46 -1.08 8.48
N GLY A 512 9.01 0.06 8.07
CA GLY A 512 10.31 0.17 7.41
C GLY A 512 10.24 0.13 5.88
N ASP A 513 9.05 0.07 5.28
CA ASP A 513 8.91 0.10 3.82
C ASP A 513 9.14 1.53 3.31
N SER A 514 9.96 1.70 2.27
CA SER A 514 10.10 3.01 1.62
C SER A 514 8.76 3.51 1.06
N PHE A 515 8.52 4.83 1.12
CA PHE A 515 7.36 5.39 0.41
C PHE A 515 7.48 5.16 -1.10
N MET A 516 6.32 5.06 -1.76
CA MET A 516 6.28 4.87 -3.21
C MET A 516 6.96 6.04 -3.92
N ASP A 517 7.82 5.71 -4.89
CA ASP A 517 8.48 6.66 -5.78
C ASP A 517 8.11 6.40 -7.26
N TRP A 518 7.04 5.64 -7.49
CA TRP A 518 6.54 5.25 -8.80
C TRP A 518 5.01 5.21 -8.83
N GLY A 519 4.42 5.35 -10.02
CA GLY A 519 2.98 5.33 -10.22
C GLY A 519 2.22 6.50 -9.58
N GLY A 520 0.98 6.25 -9.18
CA GLY A 520 0.11 7.28 -8.59
C GLY A 520 -1.24 6.76 -8.18
N SER A 521 -1.96 7.56 -7.41
CA SER A 521 -3.32 7.26 -6.94
C SER A 521 -4.26 8.42 -7.22
N THR A 522 -5.52 8.10 -7.50
CA THR A 522 -6.60 9.10 -7.59
C THR A 522 -7.78 8.60 -6.79
N GLY A 523 -8.31 9.42 -5.88
CA GLY A 523 -9.40 9.02 -5.01
C GLY A 523 -10.25 10.19 -4.53
N PRO A 524 -11.55 9.97 -4.33
CA PRO A 524 -12.42 10.93 -3.67
C PRO A 524 -12.25 10.89 -2.15
N ALA A 525 -12.51 12.01 -1.49
CA ALA A 525 -12.59 12.14 -0.05
C ALA A 525 -13.81 13.00 0.30
N LEU A 526 -14.66 12.49 1.19
CA LEU A 526 -15.76 13.24 1.78
C LEU A 526 -15.29 13.79 3.13
N TRP A 527 -15.71 15.00 3.48
CA TRP A 527 -15.42 15.58 4.77
C TRP A 527 -16.60 16.41 5.27
N VAL A 528 -16.71 16.47 6.60
CA VAL A 528 -17.70 17.28 7.31
C VAL A 528 -16.95 18.04 8.38
N GLU A 529 -17.15 19.34 8.45
CA GLU A 529 -16.60 20.21 9.48
C GLU A 529 -17.74 20.95 10.15
N ALA A 530 -17.71 21.06 11.48
CA ALA A 530 -18.68 21.84 12.23
C ALA A 530 -17.96 23.02 12.86
N LEU A 531 -18.29 24.23 12.39
CA LEU A 531 -17.72 25.49 12.87
C LEU A 531 -18.83 26.33 13.51
N PRO A 532 -18.59 27.00 14.65
CA PRO A 532 -19.62 27.81 15.32
C PRO A 532 -20.30 28.83 14.40
N ASP A 533 -19.53 29.41 13.48
CA ASP A 533 -19.99 30.48 12.60
C ASP A 533 -20.46 29.96 11.23
N GLU A 534 -19.76 29.01 10.62
CA GLU A 534 -20.09 28.49 9.29
C GLU A 534 -21.21 27.41 9.35
N GLY A 535 -21.52 26.91 10.55
CA GLY A 535 -22.42 25.78 10.74
C GLY A 535 -21.76 24.46 10.35
N VAL A 536 -22.55 23.57 9.76
CA VAL A 536 -22.03 22.31 9.21
C VAL A 536 -21.61 22.56 7.76
N LEU A 537 -20.33 22.37 7.49
CA LEU A 537 -19.74 22.44 6.17
C LEU A 537 -19.55 21.01 5.65
N ILE A 538 -20.28 20.67 4.58
CA ILE A 538 -20.23 19.33 3.97
C ILE A 538 -19.54 19.47 2.63
N GLY A 539 -18.47 18.69 2.42
CA GLY A 539 -17.66 18.79 1.22
C GLY A 539 -17.17 17.46 0.66
N ALA A 540 -16.81 17.52 -0.62
CA ALA A 540 -16.17 16.44 -1.36
C ALA A 540 -14.92 16.98 -2.07
N ARG A 541 -13.87 16.17 -2.10
CA ARG A 541 -12.60 16.46 -2.77
C ARG A 541 -12.20 15.27 -3.65
N LEU A 542 -11.72 15.53 -4.85
CA LEU A 542 -10.98 14.56 -5.65
C LEU A 542 -9.48 14.88 -5.52
N GLN A 543 -8.68 13.89 -5.12
CA GLN A 543 -7.24 14.04 -4.94
C GLN A 543 -6.49 13.10 -5.89
N LYS A 544 -5.49 13.64 -6.59
CA LYS A 544 -4.55 12.90 -7.43
C LYS A 544 -3.15 13.07 -6.86
N THR A 545 -2.51 11.96 -6.52
CA THR A 545 -1.11 11.91 -6.08
C THR A 545 -0.31 11.16 -7.14
N ALA A 546 0.80 11.71 -7.60
CA ALA A 546 1.75 11.01 -8.44
C ALA A 546 3.10 10.96 -7.73
N PHE A 547 3.72 9.80 -7.75
CA PHE A 547 5.04 9.57 -7.17
C PHE A 547 6.11 9.74 -8.24
N GLY A 548 7.38 9.71 -7.85
CA GLY A 548 8.50 9.79 -8.80
C GLY A 548 9.84 9.61 -8.11
N PHE A 549 10.83 9.16 -8.89
CA PHE A 549 12.19 8.88 -8.43
C PHE A 549 12.75 10.02 -7.57
N ARG A 550 13.20 9.69 -6.35
CA ARG A 550 13.74 10.63 -5.35
C ARG A 550 12.87 11.88 -5.12
N LYS A 551 11.53 11.73 -5.16
CA LYS A 551 10.54 12.79 -4.85
C LYS A 551 9.69 12.40 -3.67
N ASP A 552 10.24 12.62 -2.49
CA ASP A 552 9.62 12.26 -1.22
C ASP A 552 8.78 13.42 -0.62
N PRO A 553 7.47 13.22 -0.36
CA PRO A 553 6.71 11.96 -0.41
C PRO A 553 5.95 11.70 -1.70
N TYR A 554 5.95 12.65 -2.64
CA TYR A 554 5.34 12.52 -3.95
C TYR A 554 5.94 13.52 -4.93
N ARG A 555 5.84 13.23 -6.24
CA ARG A 555 6.18 14.16 -7.32
C ARG A 555 5.24 15.35 -7.37
N TYR A 556 3.95 15.08 -7.29
CA TYR A 556 2.93 16.12 -7.12
C TYR A 556 1.69 15.55 -6.43
N GLN A 557 0.99 16.42 -5.72
CA GLN A 557 -0.35 16.18 -5.22
C GLN A 557 -1.27 17.31 -5.65
N GLN A 558 -2.36 16.96 -6.31
CA GLN A 558 -3.35 17.90 -6.80
C GLN A 558 -4.70 17.51 -6.20
N SER A 559 -5.46 18.50 -5.74
CA SER A 559 -6.79 18.25 -5.22
C SER A 559 -7.75 19.35 -5.66
N ILE A 560 -8.95 18.93 -6.02
CA ILE A 560 -10.06 19.82 -6.34
C ILE A 560 -11.22 19.47 -5.42
N GLY A 561 -11.83 20.47 -4.80
CA GLY A 561 -12.89 20.25 -3.83
C GLY A 561 -14.00 21.28 -3.89
N ALA A 562 -15.17 20.86 -3.47
CA ALA A 562 -16.37 21.68 -3.32
C ALA A 562 -16.99 21.41 -1.95
N ALA A 563 -17.55 22.43 -1.31
CA ALA A 563 -18.26 22.32 -0.05
C ALA A 563 -19.45 23.28 0.04
N TYR A 564 -20.41 22.96 0.89
CA TYR A 564 -21.61 23.76 1.17
C TYR A 564 -21.81 23.95 2.67
N ALA A 565 -21.96 25.20 3.11
CA ALA A 565 -22.20 25.57 4.50
C ALA A 565 -23.69 25.68 4.78
N THR A 566 -24.23 24.86 5.68
CA THR A 566 -25.67 24.79 5.94
C THR A 566 -26.23 26.07 6.54
N THR A 567 -25.50 26.70 7.47
CA THR A 567 -25.98 27.91 8.16
C THR A 567 -25.84 29.15 7.30
N LEU A 568 -24.80 29.22 6.47
CA LEU A 568 -24.55 30.37 5.59
C LEU A 568 -25.26 30.28 4.23
N GLY A 569 -25.72 29.08 3.84
CA GLY A 569 -26.27 28.84 2.51
C GLY A 569 -25.28 29.06 1.38
N GLY A 570 -23.98 29.05 1.68
CA GLY A 570 -22.89 29.41 0.76
C GLY A 570 -22.06 28.19 0.32
N TRP A 571 -21.32 28.37 -0.78
CA TRP A 571 -20.45 27.35 -1.35
C TRP A 571 -18.97 27.71 -1.22
N ARG A 572 -18.09 26.72 -1.30
CA ARG A 572 -16.64 26.87 -1.37
C ARG A 572 -16.07 25.93 -2.43
N PHE A 573 -15.39 26.46 -3.43
CA PHE A 573 -14.56 25.70 -4.37
C PHE A 573 -13.08 25.97 -4.09
N GLU A 574 -12.29 24.90 -4.07
CA GLU A 574 -10.85 24.99 -3.83
C GLU A 574 -10.07 24.05 -4.75
N TYR A 575 -8.98 24.54 -5.31
CA TYR A 575 -7.93 23.72 -5.91
C TYR A 575 -6.62 23.95 -5.16
N LEU A 576 -5.96 22.86 -4.79
CA LEU A 576 -4.61 22.84 -4.22
C LEU A 576 -3.71 21.98 -5.11
N GLY A 577 -2.57 22.53 -5.54
CA GLY A 577 -1.49 21.77 -6.15
C GLY A 577 -0.20 21.93 -5.36
N ASP A 578 0.49 20.84 -5.07
CA ASP A 578 1.85 20.80 -4.48
C ASP A 578 2.76 20.01 -5.42
N PHE A 579 3.90 20.57 -5.80
CA PHE A 579 4.81 20.03 -6.80
C PHE A 579 6.24 19.99 -6.25
N LEU A 580 6.88 18.81 -6.32
CA LEU A 580 8.21 18.56 -5.80
C LEU A 580 9.23 18.33 -6.92
N ARG A 581 10.45 18.87 -6.73
CA ARG A 581 11.60 18.60 -7.61
C ARG A 581 12.38 17.36 -7.13
N THR A 582 13.03 16.66 -8.07
CA THR A 582 13.86 15.48 -7.78
C THR A 582 14.99 15.83 -6.82
N ASN A 583 15.24 14.98 -5.83
CA ASN A 583 16.29 15.12 -4.81
C ASN A 583 16.35 16.54 -4.21
N SER A 584 15.19 17.10 -3.82
CA SER A 584 15.09 18.49 -3.39
C SER A 584 13.98 18.76 -2.39
N HIS A 585 14.26 19.61 -1.40
CA HIS A 585 13.26 20.16 -0.48
C HIS A 585 12.48 21.36 -1.06
N LYS A 586 12.73 21.73 -2.33
CA LYS A 586 12.07 22.85 -3.01
C LYS A 586 10.70 22.41 -3.54
N ARG A 587 9.64 23.12 -3.15
CA ARG A 587 8.27 22.87 -3.62
C ARG A 587 7.63 24.09 -4.24
N THR A 588 6.72 23.85 -5.17
CA THR A 588 5.80 24.88 -5.66
C THR A 588 4.39 24.50 -5.22
N GLU A 589 3.71 25.40 -4.55
CA GLU A 589 2.33 25.26 -4.12
C GLU A 589 1.44 26.23 -4.89
N VAL A 590 0.24 25.81 -5.26
CA VAL A 590 -0.77 26.63 -5.92
C VAL A 590 -2.09 26.46 -5.19
N LEU A 591 -2.63 27.56 -4.67
CA LEU A 591 -3.99 27.63 -4.14
C LEU A 591 -4.85 28.50 -5.05
N LEU A 592 -5.97 27.93 -5.51
CA LEU A 592 -7.10 28.65 -6.08
C LEU A 592 -8.31 28.44 -5.17
N ARG A 593 -8.99 29.52 -4.79
CA ARG A 593 -10.23 29.43 -4.00
C ARG A 593 -11.27 30.40 -4.53
N ALA A 594 -12.50 29.93 -4.61
CA ALA A 594 -13.70 30.75 -4.74
C ALA A 594 -14.65 30.36 -3.60
N SER A 595 -15.13 31.31 -2.81
CA SER A 595 -15.83 30.99 -1.56
C SER A 595 -16.86 32.06 -1.20
N ASP A 596 -18.08 31.64 -0.89
CA ASP A 596 -19.18 32.47 -0.37
C ASP A 596 -19.41 32.28 1.14
N VAL A 597 -18.54 31.49 1.78
CA VAL A 597 -18.67 31.11 3.20
C VAL A 597 -17.67 31.84 4.10
N GLU A 598 -16.90 32.78 3.56
CA GLU A 598 -15.96 33.55 4.36
C GLU A 598 -16.71 34.58 5.19
N LEU A 599 -16.46 34.62 6.49
CA LEU A 599 -17.06 35.57 7.42
C LEU A 599 -15.99 36.48 8.01
N ILE A 600 -16.34 37.75 8.15
CA ILE A 600 -15.56 38.72 8.92
C ILE A 600 -16.39 39.28 10.07
N ARG A 601 -15.71 39.58 11.17
CA ARG A 601 -16.23 40.42 12.25
C ARG A 601 -15.49 41.73 12.23
N PHE A 602 -16.18 42.81 11.90
CA PHE A 602 -15.57 44.13 11.85
C PHE A 602 -16.22 45.03 12.90
N GLN A 603 -15.50 45.29 13.98
CA GLN A 603 -15.93 46.10 15.11
C GLN A 603 -15.46 47.57 15.02
N GLY A 604 -14.59 47.89 14.06
CA GLY A 604 -13.93 49.18 13.92
C GLY A 604 -12.40 49.05 13.92
N PHE A 605 -11.70 50.18 13.85
CA PHE A 605 -10.23 50.22 13.87
C PHE A 605 -9.70 50.55 15.26
N GLY A 606 -8.74 49.75 15.73
CA GLY A 606 -8.05 49.95 17.02
C GLY A 606 -8.39 48.87 18.03
N ASN A 607 -7.44 48.54 18.91
CA ASN A 607 -7.64 47.51 19.93
C ASN A 607 -8.56 47.97 21.07
N GLU A 608 -8.79 49.29 21.20
CA GLU A 608 -9.62 49.92 22.24
C GLU A 608 -11.05 50.23 21.74
N THR A 609 -11.46 49.72 20.57
CA THR A 609 -12.81 49.99 20.05
C THR A 609 -13.86 49.21 20.83
N SER A 610 -14.84 49.91 21.39
CA SER A 610 -15.97 49.27 22.10
C SER A 610 -16.99 48.70 21.10
N ALA A 611 -17.45 47.47 21.35
CA ALA A 611 -18.45 46.78 20.56
C ALA A 611 -19.71 46.47 21.40
N PRO A 612 -20.55 47.48 21.72
CA PRO A 612 -21.65 47.33 22.69
C PRO A 612 -22.88 46.58 22.16
N LEU A 613 -22.96 46.28 20.85
CA LEU A 613 -24.09 45.58 20.23
C LEU A 613 -23.82 44.08 20.07
N GLY A 614 -24.84 43.30 19.70
CA GLY A 614 -24.71 41.84 19.51
C GLY A 614 -23.79 41.44 18.34
N ASP A 615 -23.21 40.23 18.39
CA ASP A 615 -22.22 39.73 17.40
C ASP A 615 -22.71 39.82 15.95
N GLU A 616 -24.00 39.52 15.71
CA GLU A 616 -24.63 39.59 14.38
C GLU A 616 -24.54 40.99 13.75
N PHE A 617 -24.53 42.06 14.56
CA PHE A 617 -24.39 43.42 14.05
C PHE A 617 -23.00 43.69 13.45
N TYR A 618 -21.96 43.05 13.98
CA TYR A 618 -20.57 43.21 13.52
C TYR A 618 -20.15 42.16 12.49
N ARG A 619 -21.00 41.18 12.24
CA ARG A 619 -20.75 40.04 11.36
C ARG A 619 -21.13 40.37 9.93
N THR A 620 -20.27 40.03 8.97
CA THR A 620 -20.56 40.22 7.54
C THR A 620 -19.91 39.11 6.71
N GLY A 621 -20.68 38.54 5.79
CA GLY A 621 -20.18 37.56 4.83
C GLY A 621 -19.37 38.21 3.71
N GLN A 622 -18.44 37.46 3.13
CA GLN A 622 -17.64 37.87 1.99
C GLN A 622 -17.62 36.78 0.93
N ARG A 623 -17.88 37.18 -0.32
CA ARG A 623 -17.52 36.38 -1.49
C ARG A 623 -16.05 36.64 -1.81
N GLN A 624 -15.23 35.61 -1.82
CA GLN A 624 -13.78 35.70 -2.01
C GLN A 624 -13.30 34.86 -3.18
N TYR A 625 -12.48 35.46 -4.04
CA TYR A 625 -11.65 34.77 -5.02
C TYR A 625 -10.18 34.96 -4.66
N LEU A 626 -9.41 33.88 -4.67
CA LEU A 626 -8.03 33.88 -4.23
C LEU A 626 -7.16 33.03 -5.14
N PHE A 627 -6.04 33.59 -5.59
CA PHE A 627 -4.96 32.88 -6.26
C PHE A 627 -3.64 33.14 -5.53
N ARG A 628 -2.99 32.06 -5.10
CA ARG A 628 -1.72 32.09 -4.36
C ARG A 628 -0.76 31.02 -4.87
N PRO A 629 0.10 31.35 -5.84
CA PRO A 629 1.28 30.53 -6.09
C PRO A 629 2.34 30.85 -5.03
N ARG A 630 2.94 29.82 -4.43
CA ARG A 630 3.98 29.95 -3.42
C ARG A 630 5.14 29.02 -3.76
N PHE A 631 6.35 29.51 -3.56
CA PHE A 631 7.54 28.70 -3.53
C PHE A 631 7.88 28.38 -2.07
N ARG A 632 8.08 27.09 -1.78
CA ARG A 632 8.57 26.60 -0.49
C ARG A 632 10.01 26.16 -0.64
N TYR A 633 10.85 26.58 0.28
CA TYR A 633 12.21 26.13 0.45
C TYR A 633 12.33 25.46 1.81
N GLY A 634 12.46 24.14 1.82
CA GLY A 634 12.68 23.36 3.05
C GLY A 634 14.17 23.18 3.34
N LEU A 635 14.52 23.30 4.61
CA LEU A 635 15.73 22.81 5.26
C LEU A 635 15.27 21.86 6.37
N GLU A 636 16.17 21.05 6.91
CA GLU A 636 15.89 19.95 7.86
C GLU A 636 14.84 20.28 8.94
N HIS A 637 14.95 21.44 9.59
CA HIS A 637 13.98 21.90 10.58
C HIS A 637 13.25 23.17 10.19
N LEU A 638 13.55 23.77 9.03
CA LEU A 638 13.09 25.11 8.67
C LEU A 638 12.46 25.13 7.27
N ASP A 639 11.18 25.42 7.22
CA ASP A 639 10.48 25.71 5.97
C ASP A 639 10.27 27.20 5.80
N PHE A 640 10.61 27.71 4.62
CA PHE A 640 10.31 29.06 4.20
C PHE A 640 9.35 29.04 3.00
N TRP A 641 8.29 29.83 3.04
CA TRP A 641 7.41 30.07 1.90
C TRP A 641 7.50 31.52 1.47
N VAL A 642 7.47 31.76 0.17
CA VAL A 642 7.34 33.08 -0.42
C VAL A 642 6.49 33.00 -1.68
N GLY A 643 5.61 33.98 -1.90
CA GLY A 643 4.91 34.07 -3.17
C GLY A 643 3.88 35.20 -3.22
N PRO A 644 3.45 35.58 -4.42
CA PRO A 644 2.40 36.57 -4.58
C PRO A 644 1.04 36.02 -4.11
N SER A 645 0.12 36.93 -3.81
CA SER A 645 -1.25 36.67 -3.42
C SER A 645 -2.16 37.65 -4.14
N LEU A 646 -3.05 37.12 -4.95
CA LEU A 646 -4.07 37.87 -5.67
C LEU A 646 -5.42 37.53 -5.02
N LYS A 647 -6.03 38.49 -4.35
CA LYS A 647 -7.31 38.32 -3.65
C LYS A 647 -8.32 39.34 -4.17
N PHE A 648 -9.49 38.88 -4.55
CA PHE A 648 -10.64 39.74 -4.82
C PHE A 648 -11.75 39.38 -3.82
N THR A 649 -12.36 40.38 -3.22
CA THR A 649 -13.49 40.20 -2.29
C THR A 649 -14.66 41.07 -2.70
N HIS A 650 -15.85 40.50 -2.63
CA HIS A 650 -17.11 41.21 -2.67
C HIS A 650 -17.79 41.09 -1.29
N THR A 651 -17.97 42.22 -0.63
CA THR A 651 -18.63 42.30 0.69
C THR A 651 -20.03 42.91 0.53
N PRO A 652 -21.11 42.12 0.59
CA PRO A 652 -22.47 42.66 0.58
C PRO A 652 -22.69 43.53 1.81
N VAL A 653 -23.20 44.74 1.59
CA VAL A 653 -23.53 45.70 2.66
C VAL A 653 -25.01 45.56 2.99
N ARG A 654 -25.32 44.92 4.13
CA ARG A 654 -26.68 44.81 4.64
C ARG A 654 -27.00 45.98 5.56
N SER A 655 -28.17 46.59 5.43
CA SER A 655 -28.56 47.80 6.18
C SER A 655 -28.55 47.65 7.70
N ASP A 656 -28.55 46.42 8.20
CA ASP A 656 -28.57 46.07 9.62
C ASP A 656 -27.17 45.77 10.21
N THR A 657 -26.08 46.02 9.47
CA THR A 657 -24.71 45.76 9.97
C THR A 657 -23.93 47.03 10.26
N PHE A 658 -22.92 46.91 11.13
CA PHE A 658 -21.99 47.99 11.45
C PHE A 658 -21.31 48.59 10.20
N LEU A 659 -20.99 47.75 9.21
CA LEU A 659 -20.38 48.19 7.95
C LEU A 659 -21.33 49.03 7.07
N ALA A 660 -22.65 48.87 7.19
CA ALA A 660 -23.60 49.75 6.52
C ALA A 660 -23.72 51.11 7.21
N ALA A 661 -23.74 51.10 8.55
CA ALA A 661 -23.74 52.33 9.35
C ALA A 661 -22.41 53.09 9.25
N ASN A 662 -21.30 52.39 9.03
CA ASN A 662 -19.95 52.95 8.97
C ASN A 662 -19.17 52.39 7.76
N PRO A 663 -19.47 52.83 6.52
CA PRO A 663 -18.79 52.33 5.33
C PRO A 663 -17.28 52.59 5.40
N GLN A 664 -16.48 51.54 5.24
CA GLN A 664 -15.01 51.62 5.28
C GLN A 664 -14.38 51.41 3.92
N TYR A 665 -13.13 51.85 3.78
CA TYR A 665 -12.30 51.51 2.64
C TYR A 665 -12.12 49.99 2.53
N GLY A 666 -12.41 49.44 1.34
CA GLY A 666 -12.36 47.98 1.08
C GLY A 666 -13.69 47.24 1.19
N VAL A 667 -14.79 47.96 1.44
CA VAL A 667 -16.18 47.44 1.41
C VAL A 667 -16.72 47.39 -0.03
N LYS A 668 -17.64 46.46 -0.33
CA LYS A 668 -18.07 46.05 -1.68
C LYS A 668 -16.97 45.29 -2.44
N ASP A 669 -16.65 45.70 -3.68
CA ASP A 669 -15.66 45.07 -4.53
C ASP A 669 -14.27 45.59 -4.21
N PHE A 670 -13.35 44.69 -3.89
CA PHE A 670 -12.01 45.05 -3.48
C PHE A 670 -10.95 44.07 -3.98
N GLY A 671 -9.95 44.60 -4.68
CA GLY A 671 -8.79 43.87 -5.18
C GLY A 671 -7.54 44.11 -4.34
N GLU A 672 -6.86 43.03 -3.98
CA GLU A 672 -5.61 43.04 -3.22
C GLU A 672 -4.55 42.23 -3.97
N VAL A 673 -3.37 42.83 -4.18
CA VAL A 673 -2.17 42.15 -4.63
C VAL A 673 -1.14 42.23 -3.51
N GLY A 674 -0.62 41.10 -3.06
CA GLY A 674 0.39 41.09 -2.00
C GLY A 674 1.49 40.09 -2.27
N ILE A 675 2.52 40.16 -1.43
CA ILE A 675 3.53 39.12 -1.28
C ILE A 675 3.41 38.57 0.14
N GLY A 676 3.22 37.26 0.25
CA GLY A 676 3.19 36.55 1.52
C GLY A 676 4.52 35.84 1.75
N THR A 677 5.01 35.90 2.98
CA THR A 677 6.09 35.04 3.45
C THR A 677 5.62 34.23 4.66
N ALA A 678 6.09 33.00 4.77
CA ALA A 678 5.90 32.22 5.98
C ALA A 678 7.19 31.51 6.32
N MET A 679 7.39 31.26 7.61
CA MET A 679 8.51 30.49 8.12
C MET A 679 7.95 29.52 9.17
N ARG A 680 8.37 28.26 9.11
CA ARG A 680 8.01 27.24 10.10
C ARG A 680 9.29 26.54 10.50
N TRP A 681 9.59 26.59 11.78
CA TRP A 681 10.63 25.80 12.39
C TRP A 681 9.99 24.68 13.23
N ASP A 682 10.31 23.42 12.95
CA ASP A 682 9.72 22.25 13.64
C ASP A 682 10.83 21.30 14.08
N ALA A 683 11.14 21.32 15.38
CA ALA A 683 12.12 20.44 16.01
C ALA A 683 11.47 19.38 16.92
N ARG A 684 10.17 19.12 16.74
CA ARG A 684 9.47 18.08 17.50
C ARG A 684 9.95 16.71 17.07
N ASN A 685 10.19 15.82 18.02
CA ASN A 685 10.61 14.45 17.73
C ASN A 685 9.50 13.60 17.09
N HIS A 686 8.24 13.91 17.37
CA HIS A 686 7.08 13.35 16.68
C HIS A 686 6.05 14.44 16.38
N VAL A 687 5.59 14.53 15.14
CA VAL A 687 4.70 15.61 14.68
C VAL A 687 3.29 15.53 15.30
N THR A 688 2.84 14.32 15.65
CA THR A 688 1.47 14.03 16.14
C THR A 688 1.38 13.83 17.66
N ALA A 689 2.47 13.43 18.31
CA ALA A 689 2.55 13.17 19.75
C ALA A 689 3.92 13.56 20.30
N ALA A 690 4.29 14.83 20.13
CA ALA A 690 5.60 15.33 20.56
C ALA A 690 5.75 15.18 22.08
N ASN A 691 6.78 14.44 22.52
CA ASN A 691 7.19 14.39 23.92
C ASN A 691 8.47 15.21 24.18
N ARG A 692 9.16 15.64 23.10
CA ARG A 692 10.32 16.54 23.10
C ARG A 692 10.32 17.46 21.87
N GLY A 693 10.91 18.65 22.01
CA GLY A 693 11.06 19.64 20.93
C GLY A 693 9.96 20.69 20.88
N ALA A 694 10.02 21.59 19.89
CA ALA A 694 9.12 22.73 19.76
C ALA A 694 8.78 23.04 18.29
N LEU A 695 7.62 23.67 18.09
CA LEU A 695 7.15 24.16 16.79
C LEU A 695 6.99 25.68 16.88
N LEU A 696 7.69 26.41 16.01
CA LEU A 696 7.54 27.85 15.81
C LEU A 696 7.06 28.10 14.39
N ALA A 697 6.02 28.91 14.23
CA ALA A 697 5.56 29.32 12.92
C ALA A 697 5.31 30.83 12.90
N ARG A 698 5.88 31.51 11.90
CA ARG A 698 5.69 32.95 11.65
C ARG A 698 5.14 33.13 10.25
N ARG A 699 4.10 33.96 10.10
CA ARG A 699 3.60 34.40 8.79
C ARG A 699 3.69 35.91 8.72
N SER A 700 4.20 36.44 7.62
CA SER A 700 4.31 37.86 7.34
C SER A 700 3.76 38.14 5.94
N GLY A 701 3.33 39.37 5.65
CA GLY A 701 2.92 39.71 4.30
C GLY A 701 2.87 41.21 4.08
N ALA A 702 3.24 41.63 2.88
CA ALA A 702 3.09 43.01 2.41
C ALA A 702 2.05 43.04 1.31
N ARG A 703 1.22 44.09 1.28
CA ARG A 703 0.05 44.17 0.39
C ARG A 703 -0.02 45.55 -0.26
N ILE A 704 -0.33 45.57 -1.55
CA ILE A 704 -0.66 46.74 -2.35
C ILE A 704 -2.15 46.64 -2.70
N ARG A 705 -2.88 47.74 -2.49
CA ARG A 705 -4.33 47.79 -2.60
C ARG A 705 -4.72 48.59 -3.85
N SER A 706 -5.65 48.09 -4.66
CA SER A 706 -6.12 48.79 -5.86
C SER A 706 -7.63 48.66 -6.02
N THR A 707 -8.30 49.77 -6.36
CA THR A 707 -9.77 49.89 -6.40
C THR A 707 -10.34 50.07 -7.80
N ARG A 708 -9.60 49.81 -8.88
CA ARG A 708 -10.17 49.99 -10.23
C ARG A 708 -11.07 48.81 -10.61
N PRO A 709 -12.33 49.03 -11.02
CA PRO A 709 -13.14 48.00 -11.64
C PRO A 709 -12.45 47.54 -12.94
N LEU A 710 -12.40 46.24 -13.18
CA LEU A 710 -11.84 45.63 -14.39
C LEU A 710 -12.61 46.01 -15.69
N SER A 711 -13.63 46.87 -15.63
CA SER A 711 -14.47 47.26 -16.78
C SER A 711 -14.03 48.53 -17.52
N SER A 712 -12.93 49.20 -17.17
CA SER A 712 -12.52 50.45 -17.84
C SER A 712 -11.11 50.43 -18.47
N ALA A 713 -10.48 49.26 -18.64
CA ALA A 713 -9.18 49.12 -19.31
C ALA A 713 -9.33 48.79 -20.81
N GLY A 714 -10.34 49.35 -21.47
CA GLY A 714 -10.61 49.09 -22.89
C GLY A 714 -11.40 50.22 -23.52
N ARG A 715 -10.86 51.45 -23.51
CA ARG A 715 -11.30 52.58 -24.36
C ARG A 715 -10.41 53.83 -24.15
N THR A 716 -9.11 53.74 -24.42
CA THR A 716 -8.25 54.88 -24.83
C THR A 716 -6.83 54.40 -25.11
N ALA A 717 -6.60 53.88 -26.32
CA ALA A 717 -5.30 53.88 -27.01
C ALA A 717 -5.51 53.36 -28.45
N CYS A 718 -6.28 54.10 -29.24
CA CYS A 718 -6.28 54.06 -30.70
C CYS A 718 -6.65 55.47 -31.17
N ALA A 719 -5.68 56.38 -31.18
CA ALA A 719 -5.63 57.59 -32.00
C ALA A 719 -4.26 58.26 -31.81
N ALA A 720 -3.56 58.46 -32.93
CA ALA A 720 -2.22 59.01 -33.15
C ALA A 720 -1.04 58.07 -32.86
#